data_AF-A0A9Q8Z8I4-F1
#
_entry.id   AF-A0A9Q8Z8I4-F1
#
_cell.length_a   1.000
_cell.length_b   1.000
_cell.length_c   1.000
_cell.angle_alpha   90.00
_cell.angle_beta   90.00
_cell.angle_gamma   90.00
#
_symmetry.space_group_name_H-M   'P 1'
#
loop_
_entity.id
_entity.type
_entity.pdbx_description
1 polymer ?
#
loop_
_entity_poly.entity_id
_entity_poly.type
_entity_poly.pdbx_seq_one_letter_code
_entity_poly.pdbx_strand_id
1 'polypeptide(L)'
;MALKLRNERLELKKRKLAGGTGIDENEPYNALEDGEMEDVGNDNEEDTTEQVEAKSSDDEDDDDYSDNGYPDSDSDLSDDSMAYSFNSNDSDLNVATILDVAIPPPPPAEPVPSTGAWSEDDQPAYINEYTGRESAGSKFDAWYEWDSYDPTKIAPDQLRWLGRCRALGFNPNSRGTTKAFYSGRGSYNDYGSFDIDVPGKDPNDPGENLTCFFAYDSNEIPAFPFHEECYKILSRSLGHVDPLKVNKDMMYSVMKQHVEVYGRCLDLNFDMEQEESQFWECWPGEEACVIDPSCNPEYVGLLQKILPATLFDDKSSPVLDNKVRNDPITSIPYDILHQIVDYLPDKDMLSLMKASWHVNKVTRDNAFWRRMLNIRVHPWLWELDSFLKELKPPENFDHKRLFTWLITVTRFEFGYFGPLSGIANRRRIWRTCQELVDSYRDQLKLQDMDRLLEDTTKEEAEDILKNAVSLHTPIVMYPEPKESRFVTTQFLRSWKELTQTPSDLKTYWNEDGNLVGIVLELGSSQRKFGSTEGNEEQTLHIGADDWIRSITVKTCAIDLLNPLSDRSAFSSPMSVRPAGDCAIQGMSIELKSGKTKTLRFGNFKTTNMRDLRVLDSLHLVGLTGQIASNGIISRLGLLQAPHPSSFIESTNHFRYSDIEKRLWTGLAGAMRYDATTCLPIWRHPVYKHHSLIDRSNYGYCQTDIPADMLPHEVLLWAEVPEMYEHVTSINCLQVIEGTTTDCTNTWDTAAILGFIPGKGPHGTPNHIGTMGPVPSQHPNWDNMKDYKELSKELYLNSLTKLKPRDPRFLKEFTIDGKGGEVITEVHLSNDVRNMRLVTNRGRSCLWGEERPNFPSQDQWSVKRAQPGEVIVGLTGCFGKLGGWNRKARMHSHWKLSDLGVITCAPDARI
;
A
#
# COMPACT_ATOMS: atom_id res chain seq x y z
N MET A 1 -15.48 2.03 -42.05
CA MET A 1 -16.60 2.52 -41.21
C MET A 1 -16.07 3.02 -39.87
N ALA A 2 -15.27 2.24 -39.14
CA ALA A 2 -14.65 2.63 -37.87
C ALA A 2 -13.87 3.95 -37.88
N LEU A 3 -13.04 4.22 -38.91
CA LEU A 3 -12.32 5.51 -39.02
C LEU A 3 -13.27 6.72 -39.06
N LYS A 4 -14.44 6.57 -39.71
CA LYS A 4 -15.45 7.62 -39.78
C LYS A 4 -16.06 7.89 -38.40
N LEU A 5 -16.44 6.82 -37.69
CA LEU A 5 -16.99 6.89 -36.33
C LEU A 5 -15.99 7.48 -35.33
N ARG A 6 -14.71 7.10 -35.41
CA ARG A 6 -13.63 7.68 -34.59
C ARG A 6 -13.48 9.17 -34.81
N ASN A 7 -13.55 9.63 -36.06
CA ASN A 7 -13.50 11.05 -36.40
C ASN A 7 -14.75 11.80 -35.91
N GLU A 8 -15.93 11.17 -35.99
CA GLU A 8 -17.19 11.74 -35.45
C GLU A 8 -17.10 11.89 -33.92
N ARG A 9 -16.59 10.89 -33.19
CA ARG A 9 -16.34 10.95 -31.73
C ARG A 9 -15.33 12.03 -31.35
N LEU A 10 -14.23 12.14 -32.11
CA LEU A 10 -13.23 13.20 -31.93
C LEU A 10 -13.83 14.59 -32.08
N GLU A 11 -14.61 14.83 -33.14
CA GLU A 11 -15.23 16.13 -33.41
C GLU A 11 -16.33 16.46 -32.41
N LEU A 12 -17.11 15.47 -31.95
CA LEU A 12 -18.10 15.64 -30.88
C LEU A 12 -17.42 16.09 -29.57
N LYS A 13 -16.34 15.43 -29.17
CA LYS A 13 -15.60 15.78 -27.95
C LYS A 13 -14.93 17.16 -28.06
N LYS A 14 -14.37 17.52 -29.22
CA LYS A 14 -13.86 18.89 -29.48
C LYS A 14 -14.94 19.96 -29.32
N ARG A 15 -16.17 19.71 -29.79
CA ARG A 15 -17.31 20.64 -29.62
C ARG A 15 -17.70 20.79 -28.14
N LYS A 16 -17.70 19.69 -27.37
CA LYS A 16 -17.96 19.70 -25.93
C LYS A 16 -16.91 20.53 -25.19
N LEU A 17 -15.62 20.28 -25.46
CA LEU A 17 -14.50 21.04 -24.87
C LEU A 17 -14.52 22.54 -25.25
N ALA A 18 -15.09 22.88 -26.40
CA ALA A 18 -15.31 24.27 -26.82
C ALA A 18 -16.53 24.95 -26.15
N GLY A 19 -17.22 24.28 -25.22
CA GLY A 19 -18.35 24.82 -24.46
C GLY A 19 -19.73 24.63 -25.11
N GLY A 20 -19.88 23.67 -26.05
CA GLY A 20 -21.19 23.33 -26.62
C GLY A 20 -22.05 22.55 -25.62
N THR A 21 -23.21 23.11 -25.26
CA THR A 21 -24.20 22.45 -24.40
C THR A 21 -25.24 21.68 -25.23
N GLY A 22 -25.38 20.37 -24.99
CA GLY A 22 -26.59 19.63 -25.33
C GLY A 22 -26.46 18.55 -26.40
N ILE A 23 -25.70 17.49 -26.15
CA ILE A 23 -25.83 16.18 -26.84
C ILE A 23 -25.49 15.08 -25.83
N ASP A 24 -26.32 14.05 -25.74
CA ASP A 24 -26.17 12.86 -24.89
C ASP A 24 -25.04 11.95 -25.43
N GLU A 25 -24.20 11.40 -24.56
CA GLU A 25 -23.01 10.61 -24.95
C GLU A 25 -23.37 9.26 -25.59
N ASN A 26 -24.64 8.85 -25.47
CA ASN A 26 -25.17 7.59 -25.96
C ASN A 26 -25.79 7.63 -27.38
N GLU A 27 -25.92 8.80 -28.02
CA GLU A 27 -26.50 8.91 -29.38
C GLU A 27 -25.83 8.01 -30.46
N PRO A 28 -24.50 7.85 -30.52
CA PRO A 28 -23.88 6.97 -31.51
C PRO A 28 -23.97 5.47 -31.16
N TYR A 29 -24.27 5.12 -29.90
CA TYR A 29 -24.52 3.74 -29.48
C TYR A 29 -25.87 3.24 -30.00
N ASN A 30 -26.90 4.08 -29.93
CA ASN A 30 -28.26 3.75 -30.40
C ASN A 30 -28.35 3.66 -31.94
N ALA A 31 -27.51 4.40 -32.67
CA ALA A 31 -27.49 4.36 -34.14
C ALA A 31 -26.99 3.00 -34.72
N LEU A 32 -26.39 2.14 -33.90
CA LEU A 32 -26.01 0.77 -34.28
C LEU A 32 -27.07 -0.28 -33.91
N GLU A 33 -28.06 0.07 -33.07
CA GLU A 33 -29.20 -0.80 -32.73
C GLU A 33 -30.36 -0.66 -33.71
N ASP A 34 -30.59 0.54 -34.27
CA ASP A 34 -31.79 0.83 -35.07
C ASP A 34 -31.62 0.59 -36.59
N GLY A 35 -30.96 -0.51 -36.94
CA GLY A 35 -30.96 -1.02 -38.30
C GLY A 35 -32.27 -1.73 -38.64
N GLU A 36 -33.14 -1.04 -39.38
CA GLU A 36 -34.33 -1.55 -40.10
C GLU A 36 -35.57 -1.89 -39.25
N MET A 37 -36.52 -0.94 -39.17
CA MET A 37 -37.92 -1.18 -39.57
C MET A 37 -38.60 0.15 -39.92
N GLU A 38 -38.83 0.38 -41.21
CA GLU A 38 -39.93 1.24 -41.65
C GLU A 38 -41.23 0.51 -41.29
N ASP A 39 -42.11 1.09 -40.45
CA ASP A 39 -43.54 1.21 -40.80
C ASP A 39 -44.42 1.99 -39.80
N VAL A 40 -45.39 2.69 -40.41
CA VAL A 40 -46.69 3.20 -39.94
C VAL A 40 -46.74 4.14 -38.72
N GLY A 41 -47.15 5.39 -39.00
CA GLY A 41 -47.30 6.46 -38.03
C GLY A 41 -48.60 6.47 -37.23
N ASN A 42 -48.77 7.55 -36.47
CA ASN A 42 -50.06 8.20 -36.30
C ASN A 42 -49.86 9.63 -35.78
N ASP A 43 -50.66 10.52 -36.34
CA ASP A 43 -50.71 11.95 -36.11
C ASP A 43 -51.25 12.33 -34.72
N ASN A 44 -50.79 13.48 -34.20
CA ASN A 44 -51.51 14.56 -33.49
C ASN A 44 -50.43 15.41 -32.76
N GLU A 45 -50.05 16.62 -33.21
CA GLU A 45 -50.77 17.93 -33.10
C GLU A 45 -51.38 18.09 -31.68
N GLU A 46 -51.08 19.07 -30.83
CA GLU A 46 -50.72 20.50 -30.86
C GLU A 46 -50.15 20.82 -29.45
N ASP A 47 -49.08 21.59 -29.24
CA ASP A 47 -48.88 23.03 -29.38
C ASP A 47 -48.93 23.83 -28.05
N THR A 48 -47.90 24.67 -27.88
CA THR A 48 -47.74 25.87 -27.02
C THR A 48 -47.76 25.77 -25.48
N THR A 49 -46.66 26.08 -24.78
CA THR A 49 -46.21 27.42 -24.27
C THR A 49 -47.26 28.12 -23.38
N GLU A 50 -46.99 28.78 -22.24
CA GLU A 50 -45.80 29.37 -21.62
C GLU A 50 -46.20 29.86 -20.20
N GLN A 51 -45.20 30.24 -19.38
CA GLN A 51 -45.26 31.23 -18.27
C GLN A 51 -45.83 30.78 -16.90
N VAL A 52 -45.35 31.23 -15.73
CA VAL A 52 -44.11 31.87 -15.20
C VAL A 52 -44.37 32.04 -13.69
N GLU A 53 -43.32 31.94 -12.87
CA GLU A 53 -43.15 32.49 -11.50
C GLU A 53 -43.93 31.95 -10.27
N ALA A 54 -43.13 31.29 -9.41
CA ALA A 54 -42.72 31.74 -8.06
C ALA A 54 -43.56 31.40 -6.79
N LYS A 55 -42.81 30.81 -5.84
CA LYS A 55 -42.86 30.87 -4.36
C LYS A 55 -43.60 29.79 -3.56
N SER A 56 -42.77 29.10 -2.76
CA SER A 56 -42.89 28.73 -1.34
C SER A 56 -43.96 27.72 -0.89
N SER A 57 -43.48 26.57 -0.41
CA SER A 57 -43.74 25.93 0.90
C SER A 57 -43.25 24.48 0.79
N ASP A 58 -42.37 24.01 1.69
CA ASP A 58 -42.75 23.09 2.78
C ASP A 58 -43.68 21.96 2.30
N ASP A 59 -43.13 20.74 2.23
CA ASP A 59 -43.72 19.41 2.50
C ASP A 59 -42.61 18.39 2.10
N GLU A 60 -41.96 17.68 3.04
CA GLU A 60 -42.35 16.33 3.49
C GLU A 60 -42.75 15.43 2.33
N ASP A 61 -41.79 14.67 1.79
CA ASP A 61 -42.10 13.47 0.99
C ASP A 61 -41.18 12.30 1.41
N ASP A 62 -41.88 11.25 1.80
CA ASP A 62 -41.45 9.88 2.06
C ASP A 62 -40.91 9.24 0.77
N ASP A 63 -39.65 8.85 0.75
CA ASP A 63 -39.14 7.91 -0.26
C ASP A 63 -39.08 6.49 0.31
N ASP A 64 -40.21 5.81 0.16
CA ASP A 64 -40.44 4.38 0.32
C ASP A 64 -39.70 3.62 -0.81
N TYR A 65 -38.41 3.32 -0.62
CA TYR A 65 -37.69 2.40 -1.50
C TYR A 65 -38.07 0.96 -1.16
N SER A 66 -39.12 0.49 -1.84
CA SER A 66 -39.50 -0.91 -1.92
C SER A 66 -38.36 -1.76 -2.51
N ASP A 67 -37.94 -2.70 -1.68
CA ASP A 67 -37.34 -4.00 -1.97
C ASP A 67 -37.64 -4.53 -3.38
N ASN A 68 -36.59 -4.60 -4.21
CA ASN A 68 -36.53 -5.52 -5.35
C ASN A 68 -35.18 -6.23 -5.29
N GLY A 69 -35.17 -7.36 -4.57
CA GLY A 69 -34.11 -8.34 -4.63
C GLY A 69 -33.94 -8.85 -6.06
N TYR A 70 -32.78 -8.56 -6.65
CA TYR A 70 -32.27 -9.32 -7.76
C TYR A 70 -31.49 -10.52 -7.20
N PRO A 71 -31.82 -11.76 -7.61
CA PRO A 71 -31.01 -12.91 -7.27
C PRO A 71 -29.69 -12.82 -8.03
N ASP A 72 -28.58 -12.94 -7.31
CA ASP A 72 -27.26 -13.16 -7.89
C ASP A 72 -27.34 -14.35 -8.85
N SER A 73 -27.27 -14.05 -10.14
CA SER A 73 -27.09 -15.06 -11.16
C SER A 73 -25.63 -15.47 -11.17
N ASP A 74 -25.34 -16.62 -10.58
CA ASP A 74 -24.17 -17.43 -10.89
C ASP A 74 -24.16 -17.68 -12.41
N SER A 75 -23.38 -16.88 -13.13
CA SER A 75 -22.87 -17.26 -14.44
C SER A 75 -21.43 -17.71 -14.26
N ASP A 76 -21.26 -19.03 -14.18
CA ASP A 76 -20.04 -19.71 -14.59
C ASP A 76 -19.66 -19.21 -15.99
N LEU A 77 -18.78 -18.21 -16.04
CA LEU A 77 -18.10 -17.80 -17.26
C LEU A 77 -16.66 -18.29 -17.15
N SER A 78 -16.35 -19.14 -18.12
CA SER A 78 -15.06 -19.72 -18.40
C SER A 78 -13.94 -18.69 -18.32
N ASP A 79 -12.93 -19.09 -17.56
CA ASP A 79 -11.53 -18.68 -17.65
C ASP A 79 -11.09 -18.54 -19.11
N ASP A 80 -11.06 -17.30 -19.61
CA ASP A 80 -10.40 -16.93 -20.87
C ASP A 80 -9.70 -15.58 -20.67
N SER A 81 -8.72 -15.58 -19.76
CA SER A 81 -7.69 -14.56 -19.71
C SER A 81 -6.68 -14.80 -20.85
N MET A 82 -7.00 -14.28 -22.05
CA MET A 82 -6.02 -14.18 -23.13
C MET A 82 -5.01 -13.07 -22.79
N ALA A 83 -4.05 -13.40 -21.91
CA ALA A 83 -2.79 -12.68 -21.81
C ALA A 83 -2.14 -12.68 -23.20
N TYR A 84 -1.99 -11.52 -23.82
CA TYR A 84 -1.15 -11.39 -25.00
C TYR A 84 0.30 -11.69 -24.60
N SER A 85 0.72 -12.95 -24.75
CA SER A 85 2.12 -13.33 -24.57
C SER A 85 2.93 -12.70 -25.70
N PHE A 86 3.47 -11.51 -25.47
CA PHE A 86 4.57 -11.02 -26.30
C PHE A 86 5.80 -11.88 -25.98
N ASN A 87 6.06 -12.89 -26.82
CA ASN A 87 7.32 -13.61 -26.80
C ASN A 87 8.48 -12.63 -27.03
N SER A 88 9.11 -12.17 -25.94
CA SER A 88 10.31 -11.35 -26.00
C SER A 88 11.53 -12.24 -26.30
N ASN A 89 11.74 -12.58 -27.56
CA ASN A 89 13.07 -12.97 -28.01
C ASN A 89 13.93 -11.70 -28.07
N ASP A 90 14.64 -11.47 -26.97
CA ASP A 90 15.55 -10.33 -26.78
C ASP A 90 16.83 -10.54 -27.59
N SER A 91 16.92 -9.88 -28.74
CA SER A 91 18.19 -9.55 -29.37
C SER A 91 18.05 -8.16 -29.97
N ASP A 92 18.43 -7.11 -29.24
CA ASP A 92 19.17 -5.99 -29.84
C ASP A 92 19.74 -4.99 -28.85
N LEU A 93 20.84 -4.40 -29.32
CA LEU A 93 21.84 -3.59 -28.64
C LEU A 93 21.42 -2.13 -28.41
N ASN A 94 21.96 -1.53 -27.34
CA ASN A 94 22.17 -0.09 -27.13
C ASN A 94 20.95 0.81 -26.85
N VAL A 95 20.17 0.50 -25.81
CA VAL A 95 19.50 1.52 -24.98
C VAL A 95 19.73 1.13 -23.52
N ALA A 96 20.01 2.09 -22.63
CA ALA A 96 20.16 1.83 -21.19
C ALA A 96 18.80 1.39 -20.60
N THR A 97 18.52 0.10 -20.71
CA THR A 97 17.53 -0.64 -19.93
C THR A 97 17.92 -0.52 -18.45
N ILE A 98 16.95 -0.65 -17.54
CA ILE A 98 17.29 -1.02 -16.16
C ILE A 98 17.83 -2.45 -16.27
N LEU A 99 19.15 -2.56 -16.43
CA LEU A 99 19.87 -3.76 -16.87
C LEU A 99 19.91 -4.80 -15.75
N ASP A 100 18.83 -5.54 -15.61
CA ASP A 100 18.76 -6.71 -14.75
C ASP A 100 18.59 -8.02 -15.51
N VAL A 101 18.73 -8.04 -16.84
CA VAL A 101 18.75 -9.31 -17.60
C VAL A 101 19.97 -9.36 -18.51
N ALA A 102 21.02 -10.05 -18.06
CA ALA A 102 22.12 -10.53 -18.88
C ALA A 102 22.81 -11.68 -18.12
N ILE A 103 22.34 -12.91 -18.35
CA ILE A 103 23.17 -14.12 -18.19
C ILE A 103 23.18 -14.77 -19.58
N PRO A 104 24.35 -15.08 -20.17
CA PRO A 104 24.39 -15.85 -21.42
C PRO A 104 23.83 -17.26 -21.16
N PRO A 105 23.06 -17.85 -22.09
CA PRO A 105 22.48 -19.18 -21.88
C PRO A 105 23.58 -20.21 -21.62
N PRO A 106 23.35 -21.17 -20.69
CA PRO A 106 24.26 -22.30 -20.52
C PRO A 106 24.32 -23.10 -21.82
N PRO A 107 25.48 -23.68 -22.17
CA PRO A 107 25.60 -24.51 -23.37
C PRO A 107 24.59 -25.67 -23.31
N PRO A 108 23.97 -26.03 -24.44
CA PRO A 108 22.94 -27.07 -24.47
C PRO A 108 23.49 -28.38 -23.90
N ALA A 109 22.81 -28.91 -22.89
CA ALA A 109 23.09 -30.22 -22.33
C ALA A 109 22.79 -31.30 -23.38
N GLU A 110 23.67 -32.31 -23.46
CA GLU A 110 23.50 -33.45 -24.37
C GLU A 110 22.19 -34.20 -24.08
N PRO A 111 21.47 -34.67 -25.11
CA PRO A 111 20.19 -35.33 -24.94
C PRO A 111 20.36 -36.72 -24.31
N VAL A 112 19.73 -36.90 -23.14
CA VAL A 112 19.55 -38.22 -22.51
C VAL A 112 18.33 -38.90 -23.17
N PRO A 113 18.42 -40.16 -23.60
CA PRO A 113 17.35 -40.81 -24.37
C PRO A 113 16.14 -41.15 -23.50
N SER A 114 14.96 -40.63 -23.85
CA SER A 114 13.69 -41.02 -23.23
C SER A 114 13.22 -42.39 -23.74
N THR A 115 13.18 -43.39 -22.86
CA THR A 115 12.43 -44.62 -23.07
C THR A 115 11.03 -44.46 -22.49
N GLY A 116 9.99 -44.51 -23.33
CA GLY A 116 8.60 -44.55 -22.88
C GLY A 116 7.63 -44.11 -23.96
N ALA A 117 7.53 -44.92 -25.02
CA ALA A 117 6.55 -44.76 -26.08
C ALA A 117 5.11 -44.86 -25.52
N TRP A 118 4.31 -43.83 -25.78
CA TRP A 118 2.86 -43.92 -25.88
C TRP A 118 2.50 -43.51 -27.30
N SER A 119 1.72 -44.39 -27.94
CA SER A 119 1.35 -44.42 -29.35
C SER A 119 0.55 -43.20 -29.80
N GLU A 120 0.84 -42.72 -31.02
CA GLU A 120 0.19 -41.58 -31.71
C GLU A 120 -1.23 -41.86 -32.25
N ASP A 121 -1.90 -42.94 -31.85
CA ASP A 121 -3.24 -43.29 -32.34
C ASP A 121 -4.25 -43.26 -31.18
N ASP A 122 -4.71 -42.07 -30.79
CA ASP A 122 -6.04 -41.79 -30.21
C ASP A 122 -6.13 -40.30 -29.78
N GLN A 123 -6.27 -39.40 -30.75
CA GLN A 123 -6.88 -38.07 -30.54
C GLN A 123 -8.16 -37.99 -31.37
N PRO A 124 -9.34 -37.76 -30.77
CA PRO A 124 -10.53 -37.45 -31.54
C PRO A 124 -10.37 -36.08 -32.16
N ALA A 125 -10.34 -36.06 -33.49
CA ALA A 125 -10.40 -34.85 -34.29
C ALA A 125 -11.72 -34.11 -34.01
N TYR A 126 -11.69 -33.09 -33.16
CA TYR A 126 -12.67 -32.02 -33.19
C TYR A 126 -12.35 -31.11 -34.38
N ILE A 127 -12.77 -31.56 -35.56
CA ILE A 127 -12.94 -30.71 -36.73
C ILE A 127 -14.15 -29.82 -36.42
N ASN A 128 -13.88 -28.57 -36.03
CA ASN A 128 -14.94 -27.56 -35.99
C ASN A 128 -15.16 -27.07 -37.42
N GLU A 129 -15.92 -27.84 -38.20
CA GLU A 129 -16.57 -27.38 -39.42
C GLU A 129 -17.61 -26.31 -39.04
N TYR A 130 -17.16 -25.08 -38.86
CA TYR A 130 -18.01 -23.89 -38.97
C TYR A 130 -17.84 -23.31 -40.38
N THR A 131 -18.28 -24.09 -41.38
CA THR A 131 -18.63 -23.53 -42.68
C THR A 131 -20.01 -22.87 -42.56
N GLY A 132 -20.04 -21.54 -42.61
CA GLY A 132 -21.23 -20.78 -42.99
C GLY A 132 -21.98 -20.08 -41.86
N ARG A 133 -21.44 -18.98 -41.35
CA ARG A 133 -22.23 -17.79 -40.95
C ARG A 133 -21.33 -16.55 -40.88
N GLU A 134 -21.19 -15.86 -42.01
CA GLU A 134 -20.50 -14.56 -42.16
C GLU A 134 -21.26 -13.39 -41.48
N SER A 135 -21.84 -13.55 -40.29
CA SER A 135 -22.52 -12.43 -39.62
C SER A 135 -22.25 -12.27 -38.12
N ALA A 136 -21.36 -13.08 -37.52
CA ALA A 136 -20.95 -12.92 -36.13
C ALA A 136 -19.56 -12.28 -35.96
N GLY A 137 -18.66 -12.42 -36.95
CA GLY A 137 -17.34 -11.76 -36.92
C GLY A 137 -17.41 -10.23 -36.98
N SER A 138 -18.43 -9.68 -37.66
CA SER A 138 -18.55 -8.23 -37.85
C SER A 138 -18.86 -7.42 -36.58
N LYS A 139 -19.55 -7.98 -35.58
CA LYS A 139 -19.85 -7.25 -34.33
C LYS A 139 -18.69 -7.32 -33.34
N PHE A 140 -18.02 -8.47 -33.27
CA PHE A 140 -16.84 -8.66 -32.42
C PHE A 140 -15.68 -7.80 -32.93
N ASP A 141 -15.40 -7.82 -34.23
CA ASP A 141 -14.36 -6.97 -34.86
C ASP A 141 -14.68 -5.47 -34.74
N ALA A 142 -15.97 -5.08 -34.81
CA ALA A 142 -16.38 -3.68 -34.67
C ALA A 142 -16.16 -3.13 -33.25
N TRP A 143 -16.33 -3.95 -32.21
CA TRP A 143 -16.06 -3.55 -30.82
C TRP A 143 -14.55 -3.32 -30.58
N TYR A 144 -13.69 -4.24 -31.04
CA TYR A 144 -12.23 -4.05 -30.98
C TYR A 144 -11.73 -2.88 -31.84
N GLU A 145 -12.36 -2.61 -32.98
CA GLU A 145 -12.10 -1.40 -33.76
C GLU A 145 -12.62 -0.13 -33.06
N TRP A 146 -13.59 -0.23 -32.16
CA TRP A 146 -14.10 0.94 -31.42
C TRP A 146 -13.20 1.32 -30.24
N ASP A 147 -12.68 0.31 -29.53
CA ASP A 147 -11.89 0.47 -28.29
C ASP A 147 -10.37 0.40 -28.49
N SER A 148 -9.89 0.74 -29.69
CA SER A 148 -8.46 0.86 -30.01
C SER A 148 -8.11 2.20 -30.62
N TYR A 149 -6.86 2.64 -30.41
CA TYR A 149 -6.32 3.83 -31.06
C TYR A 149 -6.24 3.66 -32.58
N ASP A 150 -6.16 4.79 -33.30
CA ASP A 150 -6.06 4.79 -34.76
C ASP A 150 -4.73 4.15 -35.24
N PRO A 151 -4.76 2.96 -35.87
CA PRO A 151 -3.54 2.29 -36.33
C PRO A 151 -2.88 3.02 -37.50
N THR A 152 -3.56 4.00 -38.13
CA THR A 152 -2.95 4.87 -39.15
C THR A 152 -2.12 6.01 -38.53
N LYS A 153 -2.33 6.29 -37.24
CA LYS A 153 -1.60 7.31 -36.48
C LYS A 153 -0.49 6.70 -35.62
N ILE A 154 -0.72 5.54 -35.02
CA ILE A 154 0.24 4.94 -34.10
C ILE A 154 0.76 3.63 -34.67
N ALA A 155 2.08 3.53 -34.78
CA ALA A 155 2.73 2.28 -35.14
C ALA A 155 2.90 1.37 -33.90
N PRO A 156 2.78 0.04 -34.04
CA PRO A 156 2.83 -0.88 -32.89
C PRO A 156 4.13 -0.81 -32.07
N ASP A 157 5.26 -0.47 -32.70
CA ASP A 157 6.54 -0.26 -32.03
C ASP A 157 6.50 0.91 -31.02
N GLN A 158 5.73 1.95 -31.32
CA GLN A 158 5.54 3.11 -30.45
C GLN A 158 4.72 2.81 -29.19
N LEU A 159 4.02 1.67 -29.14
CA LEU A 159 3.21 1.22 -28.01
C LEU A 159 3.93 0.22 -27.09
N ARG A 160 5.07 -0.34 -27.52
CA ARG A 160 5.79 -1.40 -26.78
C ARG A 160 6.18 -1.03 -25.37
N TRP A 161 6.39 0.26 -25.10
CA TRP A 161 6.76 0.74 -23.76
C TRP A 161 5.63 0.58 -22.72
N LEU A 162 4.37 0.52 -23.15
CA LEU A 162 3.21 0.30 -22.28
C LEU A 162 3.23 -1.10 -21.64
N GLY A 163 3.75 -2.10 -22.35
CA GLY A 163 3.95 -3.45 -21.79
C GLY A 163 5.18 -3.58 -20.89
N ARG A 164 5.93 -2.51 -20.65
CA ARG A 164 7.13 -2.50 -19.79
C ARG A 164 6.82 -1.87 -18.44
N CYS A 165 5.94 -2.53 -17.69
CA CYS A 165 5.53 -2.11 -16.36
C CYS A 165 6.34 -2.80 -15.26
N ARG A 166 6.50 -2.09 -14.15
CA ARG A 166 7.03 -2.57 -12.87
C ARG A 166 6.22 -1.90 -11.76
N ALA A 167 6.41 -2.32 -10.53
CA ALA A 167 5.84 -1.68 -9.35
C ALA A 167 6.93 -1.28 -8.37
N LEU A 168 6.72 -0.15 -7.69
CA LEU A 168 7.50 0.27 -6.52
C LEU A 168 6.79 -0.24 -5.28
N GLY A 169 7.34 -1.27 -4.64
CA GLY A 169 6.79 -1.87 -3.43
C GLY A 169 7.61 -1.55 -2.18
N PHE A 170 7.08 -1.93 -1.02
CA PHE A 170 7.76 -1.81 0.27
C PHE A 170 7.68 -3.13 1.04
N ASN A 171 8.84 -3.70 1.35
CA ASN A 171 8.95 -4.96 2.07
C ASN A 171 9.51 -4.73 3.49
N PRO A 172 8.68 -4.66 4.54
CA PRO A 172 9.14 -4.44 5.92
C PRO A 172 9.97 -5.61 6.47
N ASN A 173 9.92 -6.77 5.81
CA ASN A 173 10.65 -7.99 6.17
C ASN A 173 11.96 -8.14 5.37
N SER A 174 12.26 -7.23 4.44
CA SER A 174 13.53 -7.26 3.71
C SER A 174 14.69 -7.10 4.70
N ARG A 175 15.83 -7.73 4.43
CA ARG A 175 16.96 -7.79 5.38
C ARG A 175 17.82 -6.53 5.35
N GLY A 176 17.80 -5.81 4.23
CA GLY A 176 18.61 -4.64 4.00
C GLY A 176 18.27 -3.48 4.92
N THR A 177 19.11 -2.46 4.90
CA THR A 177 18.86 -1.17 5.56
C THR A 177 17.75 -0.38 4.85
N THR A 178 17.51 -0.67 3.58
CA THR A 178 16.39 -0.16 2.78
C THR A 178 15.29 -1.20 2.67
N LYS A 179 14.03 -0.76 2.51
CA LYS A 179 12.83 -1.63 2.51
C LYS A 179 12.07 -1.62 1.19
N ALA A 180 12.14 -0.52 0.45
CA ALA A 180 11.51 -0.40 -0.86
C ALA A 180 12.28 -1.14 -1.95
N PHE A 181 11.55 -1.57 -2.97
CA PHE A 181 12.06 -2.37 -4.08
C PHE A 181 11.36 -2.03 -5.40
N TYR A 182 12.05 -2.26 -6.51
CA TYR A 182 11.40 -2.36 -7.81
C TYR A 182 11.08 -3.82 -8.08
N SER A 183 9.84 -4.11 -8.46
CA SER A 183 9.45 -5.46 -8.84
C SER A 183 10.13 -5.92 -10.13
N GLY A 184 9.96 -7.20 -10.44
CA GLY A 184 10.04 -7.73 -11.79
C GLY A 184 9.14 -7.00 -12.81
N ARG A 185 9.33 -7.30 -14.10
CA ARG A 185 8.38 -6.83 -15.12
C ARG A 185 7.08 -7.61 -14.99
N GLY A 186 5.98 -6.91 -15.18
CA GLY A 186 4.66 -7.48 -14.98
C GLY A 186 3.56 -6.62 -15.60
N SER A 187 2.33 -6.96 -15.27
CA SER A 187 1.14 -6.23 -15.69
C SER A 187 0.21 -5.94 -14.52
N TYR A 188 -0.51 -4.83 -14.61
CA TYR A 188 -1.56 -4.49 -13.65
C TYR A 188 -2.88 -5.09 -14.13
N ASN A 189 -3.66 -5.67 -13.22
CA ASN A 189 -4.99 -6.17 -13.48
C ASN A 189 -6.08 -5.34 -12.76
N ASP A 190 -7.31 -5.43 -13.25
CA ASP A 190 -8.43 -4.57 -12.83
C ASP A 190 -8.92 -4.84 -11.40
N TYR A 191 -8.40 -5.88 -10.74
CA TYR A 191 -8.66 -6.19 -9.34
C TYR A 191 -7.66 -5.54 -8.38
N GLY A 192 -6.80 -4.64 -8.88
CA GLY A 192 -5.82 -3.94 -8.06
C GLY A 192 -4.61 -4.80 -7.72
N SER A 193 -4.28 -5.81 -8.54
CA SER A 193 -3.07 -6.61 -8.37
C SER A 193 -2.08 -6.36 -9.52
N PHE A 194 -0.80 -6.56 -9.22
CA PHE A 194 0.30 -6.52 -10.16
C PHE A 194 0.93 -7.91 -10.26
N ASP A 195 0.69 -8.54 -11.40
CA ASP A 195 1.17 -9.88 -11.71
C ASP A 195 2.59 -9.79 -12.27
N ILE A 196 3.53 -10.46 -11.60
CA ILE A 196 4.94 -10.44 -12.00
C ILE A 196 5.18 -11.54 -13.06
N ASP A 197 5.30 -11.12 -14.32
CA ASP A 197 5.60 -12.03 -15.45
C ASP A 197 7.07 -12.47 -15.46
N VAL A 198 7.99 -11.53 -15.16
CA VAL A 198 9.44 -11.74 -15.20
C VAL A 198 10.05 -11.26 -13.89
N PRO A 199 10.60 -12.15 -13.05
CA PRO A 199 11.18 -11.80 -11.76
C PRO A 199 12.24 -10.69 -11.84
N GLY A 200 12.25 -9.82 -10.83
CA GLY A 200 13.26 -8.79 -10.65
C GLY A 200 14.56 -9.30 -10.05
N LYS A 201 15.57 -8.42 -9.94
CA LYS A 201 16.83 -8.69 -9.21
C LYS A 201 16.95 -7.92 -7.89
N ASP A 202 15.96 -7.11 -7.56
CA ASP A 202 15.99 -6.33 -6.32
C ASP A 202 15.93 -7.28 -5.12
N PRO A 203 16.95 -7.30 -4.23
CA PRO A 203 17.00 -8.25 -3.11
C PRO A 203 15.90 -8.03 -2.07
N ASN A 204 15.19 -6.89 -2.14
CA ASN A 204 14.06 -6.58 -1.28
C ASN A 204 12.71 -7.03 -1.88
N ASP A 205 12.66 -7.42 -3.16
CA ASP A 205 11.46 -7.92 -3.83
C ASP A 205 11.07 -9.30 -3.25
N PRO A 206 9.85 -9.48 -2.72
CA PRO A 206 9.38 -10.78 -2.26
C PRO A 206 9.19 -11.80 -3.39
N GLY A 207 9.08 -11.36 -4.65
CA GLY A 207 8.84 -12.24 -5.80
C GLY A 207 7.43 -12.81 -5.87
N GLU A 208 6.48 -12.16 -5.20
CA GLU A 208 5.06 -12.51 -5.14
C GLU A 208 4.24 -11.42 -5.85
N ASN A 209 3.01 -11.75 -6.24
CA ASN A 209 2.07 -10.76 -6.78
C ASN A 209 1.83 -9.66 -5.75
N LEU A 210 1.72 -8.43 -6.24
CA LEU A 210 1.65 -7.25 -5.38
C LEU A 210 0.24 -6.68 -5.42
N THR A 211 -0.23 -6.16 -4.29
CA THR A 211 -1.44 -5.35 -4.27
C THR A 211 -1.10 -3.90 -4.62
N CYS A 212 -1.70 -3.38 -5.68
CA CYS A 212 -1.52 -2.03 -6.16
C CYS A 212 -2.52 -1.07 -5.52
N PHE A 213 -2.00 0.06 -5.05
CA PHE A 213 -2.78 1.05 -4.30
C PHE A 213 -3.59 0.39 -3.15
N PHE A 214 -4.65 1.05 -2.64
CA PHE A 214 -5.52 0.44 -1.64
C PHE A 214 -6.55 -0.45 -2.36
N ALA A 215 -6.28 -1.76 -2.46
CA ALA A 215 -7.32 -2.70 -2.89
C ALA A 215 -8.47 -2.69 -1.89
N TYR A 216 -9.70 -2.70 -2.40
CA TYR A 216 -10.96 -2.52 -1.67
C TYR A 216 -11.12 -3.42 -0.43
N ASP A 217 -10.39 -4.53 -0.36
CA ASP A 217 -10.47 -5.48 0.75
C ASP A 217 -9.12 -5.95 1.33
N SER A 218 -8.01 -5.23 1.10
CA SER A 218 -6.68 -5.66 1.59
C SER A 218 -6.10 -4.70 2.64
N ASN A 219 -5.53 -5.27 3.70
CA ASN A 219 -4.60 -4.56 4.60
C ASN A 219 -3.14 -4.68 4.12
N GLU A 220 -2.96 -5.03 2.84
CA GLU A 220 -1.63 -5.23 2.28
C GLU A 220 -0.94 -3.90 2.06
N ILE A 221 0.39 -3.97 1.96
CA ILE A 221 1.21 -2.79 1.76
C ILE A 221 1.10 -2.42 0.27
N PRO A 222 0.56 -1.23 -0.07
CA PRO A 222 0.29 -0.88 -1.45
C PRO A 222 1.58 -0.76 -2.25
N ALA A 223 1.58 -1.28 -3.47
CA ALA A 223 2.62 -1.06 -4.47
C ALA A 223 2.15 -0.02 -5.50
N PHE A 224 3.10 0.71 -6.09
CA PHE A 224 2.81 1.76 -7.07
C PHE A 224 3.29 1.33 -8.46
N PRO A 225 2.38 0.96 -9.39
CA PRO A 225 2.75 0.55 -10.72
C PRO A 225 3.28 1.75 -11.53
N PHE A 226 4.26 1.50 -12.39
CA PHE A 226 4.85 2.49 -13.27
C PHE A 226 5.43 1.84 -14.53
N HIS A 227 5.39 2.59 -15.63
CA HIS A 227 6.14 2.23 -16.83
C HIS A 227 7.62 2.60 -16.68
N GLU A 228 8.53 1.75 -17.18
CA GLU A 228 9.99 2.00 -17.11
C GLU A 228 10.39 3.37 -17.69
N GLU A 229 9.75 3.81 -18.79
CA GLU A 229 10.04 5.11 -19.41
C GLU A 229 9.53 6.29 -18.58
N CYS A 230 8.35 6.19 -17.96
CA CYS A 230 7.87 7.21 -17.00
C CYS A 230 8.86 7.37 -15.84
N TYR A 231 9.38 6.25 -15.32
CA TYR A 231 10.33 6.28 -14.22
C TYR A 231 11.68 6.88 -14.61
N LYS A 232 12.15 6.68 -15.85
CA LYS A 232 13.36 7.36 -16.38
C LYS A 232 13.17 8.87 -16.45
N ILE A 233 11.98 9.34 -16.85
CA ILE A 233 11.66 10.77 -16.89
C ILE A 233 11.63 11.33 -15.46
N LEU A 234 10.99 10.61 -14.52
CA LEU A 234 11.00 10.95 -13.09
C LEU A 234 12.43 11.02 -12.53
N SER A 235 13.27 10.01 -12.79
CA SER A 235 14.67 9.99 -12.35
C SER A 235 15.44 11.24 -12.82
N ARG A 236 15.27 11.63 -14.08
CA ARG A 236 15.89 12.85 -14.62
C ARG A 236 15.33 14.12 -14.00
N SER A 237 14.04 14.16 -13.68
CA SER A 237 13.43 15.30 -12.98
C SER A 237 14.01 15.51 -11.57
N LEU A 238 14.49 14.44 -10.94
CA LEU A 238 15.23 14.46 -9.68
C LEU A 238 16.72 14.82 -9.84
N GLY A 239 17.22 14.92 -11.07
CA GLY A 239 18.64 15.19 -11.37
C GLY A 239 19.50 13.93 -11.52
N HIS A 240 18.89 12.76 -11.66
CA HIS A 240 19.58 11.48 -11.87
C HIS A 240 19.46 11.02 -13.32
N VAL A 241 20.60 10.75 -13.98
CA VAL A 241 20.60 10.13 -15.32
C VAL A 241 20.32 8.63 -15.22
N ASP A 242 20.76 8.02 -14.12
CA ASP A 242 20.60 6.61 -13.81
C ASP A 242 19.44 6.43 -12.80
N PRO A 243 18.34 5.75 -13.18
CA PRO A 243 17.22 5.46 -12.30
C PRO A 243 17.60 4.72 -11.01
N LEU A 244 18.69 3.95 -11.01
CA LEU A 244 19.15 3.21 -9.83
C LEU A 244 19.69 4.12 -8.72
N LYS A 245 19.97 5.39 -9.01
CA LYS A 245 20.41 6.38 -8.02
C LYS A 245 19.26 7.00 -7.22
N VAL A 246 18.01 6.78 -7.64
CA VAL A 246 16.85 7.27 -6.89
C VAL A 246 16.73 6.48 -5.58
N ASN A 247 16.55 7.19 -4.46
CA ASN A 247 16.31 6.57 -3.18
C ASN A 247 14.88 5.97 -3.17
N LYS A 248 14.80 4.64 -3.26
CA LYS A 248 13.53 3.89 -3.32
C LYS A 248 12.64 4.12 -2.11
N ASP A 249 13.19 4.11 -0.89
CA ASP A 249 12.40 4.29 0.34
C ASP A 249 11.76 5.68 0.39
N MET A 250 12.53 6.67 -0.06
CA MET A 250 12.05 8.05 -0.16
C MET A 250 10.97 8.17 -1.24
N MET A 251 11.21 7.61 -2.42
CA MET A 251 10.24 7.65 -3.52
C MET A 251 8.94 6.94 -3.14
N TYR A 252 9.01 5.79 -2.46
CA TYR A 252 7.84 5.08 -1.98
C TYR A 252 7.04 5.94 -0.98
N SER A 253 7.75 6.59 -0.04
CA SER A 253 7.13 7.50 0.93
C SER A 253 6.46 8.69 0.25
N VAL A 254 7.06 9.24 -0.80
CA VAL A 254 6.49 10.32 -1.61
C VAL A 254 5.27 9.84 -2.39
N MET A 255 5.34 8.71 -3.10
CA MET A 255 4.19 8.18 -3.84
C MET A 255 3.01 7.93 -2.90
N LYS A 256 3.24 7.37 -1.71
CA LYS A 256 2.22 7.17 -0.68
C LYS A 256 1.51 8.47 -0.24
N GLN A 257 2.25 9.59 -0.16
CA GLN A 257 1.70 10.89 0.21
C GLN A 257 0.74 11.45 -0.85
N HIS A 258 1.02 11.12 -2.11
CA HIS A 258 0.25 11.55 -3.27
C HIS A 258 -0.84 10.54 -3.66
N VAL A 259 -1.27 9.65 -2.75
CA VAL A 259 -2.39 8.75 -3.00
C VAL A 259 -3.72 9.48 -2.78
N GLU A 260 -4.67 9.26 -3.70
CA GLU A 260 -6.06 9.76 -3.61
C GLU A 260 -6.76 9.27 -2.34
N VAL A 261 -7.84 9.93 -1.89
CA VAL A 261 -8.53 9.63 -0.63
C VAL A 261 -9.03 8.18 -0.56
N TYR A 262 -9.55 7.65 -1.68
CA TYR A 262 -9.98 6.25 -1.76
C TYR A 262 -8.87 5.30 -2.18
N GLY A 263 -7.68 5.82 -2.45
CA GLY A 263 -6.51 5.01 -2.73
C GLY A 263 -6.60 4.21 -4.02
N ARG A 264 -7.17 4.79 -5.07
CA ARG A 264 -7.33 4.16 -6.40
C ARG A 264 -6.22 4.51 -7.36
N CYS A 265 -5.62 5.69 -7.19
CA CYS A 265 -4.60 6.25 -8.05
C CYS A 265 -3.68 7.21 -7.26
N LEU A 266 -2.68 7.75 -7.94
CA LEU A 266 -1.98 8.93 -7.45
C LEU A 266 -2.77 10.19 -7.82
N ASP A 267 -2.98 11.08 -6.85
CA ASP A 267 -3.55 12.42 -6.99
C ASP A 267 -2.51 13.35 -7.65
N LEU A 268 -2.32 13.16 -8.95
CA LEU A 268 -1.38 13.92 -9.79
C LEU A 268 -2.11 14.44 -11.03
N ASN A 269 -1.71 15.61 -11.53
CA ASN A 269 -2.23 16.07 -12.81
C ASN A 269 -1.52 15.34 -13.98
N PHE A 270 -2.19 14.33 -14.52
CA PHE A 270 -1.71 13.59 -15.70
C PHE A 270 -1.87 14.37 -17.03
N ASP A 271 -2.43 15.58 -17.01
CA ASP A 271 -2.74 16.41 -18.19
C ASP A 271 -3.60 15.63 -19.21
N MET A 272 -4.57 14.85 -18.70
CA MET A 272 -5.55 14.06 -19.47
C MET A 272 -6.98 14.41 -19.04
N GLU A 273 -7.92 14.31 -19.97
CA GLU A 273 -9.35 14.59 -19.74
C GLU A 273 -10.16 13.32 -19.41
N GLN A 274 -9.49 12.16 -19.28
CA GLN A 274 -10.17 10.93 -18.88
C GLN A 274 -10.54 10.98 -17.40
N GLU A 275 -11.77 10.62 -17.07
CA GLU A 275 -12.19 10.43 -15.68
C GLU A 275 -11.44 9.24 -15.07
N GLU A 276 -11.15 9.32 -13.77
CA GLU A 276 -10.48 8.26 -13.01
C GLU A 276 -11.43 7.04 -12.86
N SER A 277 -11.47 6.21 -13.89
CA SER A 277 -12.26 4.97 -13.94
C SER A 277 -11.41 3.73 -13.65
N GLN A 278 -12.07 2.59 -13.48
CA GLN A 278 -11.42 1.30 -13.21
C GLN A 278 -10.64 0.76 -14.42
N PHE A 279 -11.00 1.17 -15.65
CA PHE A 279 -10.40 0.65 -16.89
C PHE A 279 -9.77 1.76 -17.73
N TRP A 280 -8.74 1.41 -18.50
CA TRP A 280 -8.18 2.30 -19.51
C TRP A 280 -9.03 2.29 -20.78
N GLU A 281 -9.44 3.47 -21.24
CA GLU A 281 -10.19 3.62 -22.48
C GLU A 281 -9.35 4.27 -23.59
N CYS A 282 -9.40 3.70 -24.80
CA CYS A 282 -8.72 4.27 -25.96
C CYS A 282 -9.55 5.41 -26.59
N TRP A 283 -9.38 6.64 -26.10
CA TRP A 283 -10.08 7.80 -26.65
C TRP A 283 -9.43 8.33 -27.94
N PRO A 284 -10.16 8.43 -29.08
CA PRO A 284 -9.66 9.10 -30.27
C PRO A 284 -9.32 10.56 -29.98
N GLY A 285 -8.12 11.01 -30.38
CA GLY A 285 -7.58 12.33 -30.05
C GLY A 285 -6.54 12.32 -28.92
N GLU A 286 -6.41 11.21 -28.19
CA GLU A 286 -5.42 11.06 -27.12
C GLU A 286 -4.24 10.19 -27.55
N GLU A 287 -4.09 9.88 -28.85
CA GLU A 287 -3.02 9.03 -29.38
C GLU A 287 -1.62 9.47 -28.94
N ALA A 288 -1.41 10.78 -28.75
CA ALA A 288 -0.15 11.31 -28.25
C ALA A 288 0.22 10.84 -26.82
N CYS A 289 -0.72 10.43 -25.96
CA CYS A 289 -0.44 10.03 -24.57
C CYS A 289 0.19 8.63 -24.47
N VAL A 290 0.00 7.79 -25.50
CA VAL A 290 0.48 6.40 -25.55
C VAL A 290 1.71 6.21 -26.44
N ILE A 291 2.13 7.24 -27.18
CA ILE A 291 3.35 7.18 -28.00
C ILE A 291 4.59 7.20 -27.12
N ASP A 292 5.55 6.33 -27.42
CA ASP A 292 6.81 6.20 -26.68
C ASP A 292 7.48 7.56 -26.39
N PRO A 293 7.61 7.94 -25.10
CA PRO A 293 8.24 9.19 -24.70
C PRO A 293 9.77 9.11 -24.66
N SER A 294 10.37 7.97 -25.03
CA SER A 294 11.82 7.74 -24.96
C SER A 294 12.65 8.65 -25.86
N CYS A 295 13.96 8.69 -25.60
CA CYS A 295 14.95 9.42 -26.40
C CYS A 295 15.09 8.76 -27.77
N ASN A 296 14.82 9.49 -28.86
CA ASN A 296 15.07 9.00 -30.21
C ASN A 296 16.10 9.90 -30.91
N PRO A 297 17.28 9.37 -31.31
CA PRO A 297 18.28 10.12 -32.07
C PRO A 297 17.71 10.77 -33.35
N GLU A 298 16.69 10.18 -33.97
CA GLU A 298 16.03 10.71 -35.16
C GLU A 298 15.32 12.05 -34.91
N TYR A 299 14.96 12.37 -33.65
CA TYR A 299 14.35 13.65 -33.32
C TYR A 299 15.24 14.84 -33.66
N VAL A 300 16.57 14.69 -33.60
CA VAL A 300 17.50 15.77 -33.97
C VAL A 300 17.35 16.13 -35.45
N GLY A 301 17.36 15.13 -36.34
CA GLY A 301 17.17 15.33 -37.77
C GLY A 301 15.75 15.77 -38.12
N LEU A 302 14.75 15.31 -37.36
CA LEU A 302 13.36 15.72 -37.53
C LEU A 302 13.16 17.19 -37.18
N LEU A 303 13.68 17.64 -36.02
CA LEU A 303 13.63 19.03 -35.57
C LEU A 303 14.25 19.99 -36.60
N GLN A 304 15.35 19.60 -37.24
CA GLN A 304 15.97 20.38 -38.32
C GLN A 304 15.05 20.53 -39.55
N LYS A 305 14.35 19.45 -39.94
CA LYS A 305 13.46 19.45 -41.12
C LYS A 305 12.23 20.32 -40.93
N ILE A 306 11.67 20.36 -39.72
CA ILE A 306 10.45 21.11 -39.40
C ILE A 306 10.72 22.51 -38.85
N LEU A 307 12.00 22.90 -38.77
CA LEU A 307 12.43 24.17 -38.20
C LEU A 307 11.88 25.35 -39.04
N PRO A 308 11.20 26.34 -38.43
CA PRO A 308 10.70 27.49 -39.16
C PRO A 308 11.83 28.29 -39.82
N ALA A 309 11.75 28.52 -41.14
CA ALA A 309 12.72 29.35 -41.87
C ALA A 309 12.84 30.77 -41.28
N THR A 310 11.75 31.27 -40.68
CA THR A 310 11.68 32.56 -39.99
C THR A 310 12.63 32.69 -38.79
N LEU A 311 13.24 31.60 -38.31
CA LEU A 311 14.26 31.64 -37.25
C LEU A 311 15.60 32.22 -37.71
N PHE A 312 15.82 32.27 -39.02
CA PHE A 312 17.03 32.81 -39.66
C PHE A 312 16.83 34.21 -40.24
N ASP A 313 15.60 34.72 -40.20
CA ASP A 313 15.25 36.03 -40.75
C ASP A 313 15.58 37.15 -39.76
N ASP A 314 16.28 38.17 -40.24
CA ASP A 314 16.53 39.40 -39.49
C ASP A 314 15.34 40.37 -39.62
N LYS A 315 14.66 40.60 -38.48
CA LYS A 315 13.76 41.72 -38.12
C LYS A 315 12.24 41.57 -38.32
N SER A 316 11.54 41.92 -37.24
CA SER A 316 10.58 43.05 -37.22
C SER A 316 10.63 43.69 -35.84
N SER A 317 10.83 45.01 -35.76
CA SER A 317 10.69 45.75 -34.49
C SER A 317 9.24 45.58 -33.99
N PRO A 318 9.01 45.05 -32.78
CA PRO A 318 7.64 44.94 -32.26
C PRO A 318 7.00 46.33 -32.20
N VAL A 319 5.71 46.41 -32.53
CA VAL A 319 4.90 47.61 -32.33
C VAL A 319 4.76 47.81 -30.82
N LEU A 320 5.42 48.84 -30.28
CA LEU A 320 5.50 49.13 -28.84
C LEU A 320 4.47 50.19 -28.39
N ASP A 321 3.58 50.62 -29.28
CA ASP A 321 2.70 51.78 -29.07
C ASP A 321 1.68 51.56 -27.94
N ASN A 322 1.30 50.31 -27.68
CA ASN A 322 0.28 49.94 -26.69
C ASN A 322 0.85 49.52 -25.32
N LYS A 323 2.16 49.64 -25.08
CA LYS A 323 2.80 49.17 -23.84
C LYS A 323 2.79 50.22 -22.73
N VAL A 324 2.61 49.78 -21.49
CA VAL A 324 2.77 50.63 -20.30
C VAL A 324 4.24 51.05 -20.21
N ARG A 325 4.51 52.34 -20.33
CA ARG A 325 5.87 52.91 -20.32
C ARG A 325 6.36 53.29 -18.92
N ASN A 326 5.43 53.53 -18.00
CA ASN A 326 5.69 53.85 -16.61
C ASN A 326 4.99 52.80 -15.75
N ASP A 327 5.67 51.70 -15.47
CA ASP A 327 5.20 50.66 -14.56
C ASP A 327 6.05 50.64 -13.27
N PRO A 328 5.51 50.20 -12.12
CA PRO A 328 6.27 50.08 -10.88
C PRO A 328 7.47 49.13 -10.97
N ILE A 329 7.46 48.21 -11.95
CA ILE A 329 8.49 47.19 -12.17
C ILE A 329 9.80 47.84 -12.67
N THR A 330 9.75 49.03 -13.25
CA THR A 330 10.93 49.84 -13.60
C THR A 330 11.88 50.12 -12.43
N SER A 331 11.39 50.04 -11.19
CA SER A 331 12.21 50.21 -9.97
C SER A 331 12.97 48.94 -9.55
N ILE A 332 12.66 47.79 -10.14
CA ILE A 332 13.23 46.49 -9.78
C ILE A 332 14.55 46.27 -10.54
N PRO A 333 15.63 45.88 -9.85
CA PRO A 333 16.89 45.47 -10.50
C PRO A 333 16.70 44.32 -11.51
N TYR A 334 17.45 44.34 -12.62
CA TYR A 334 17.27 43.38 -13.73
C TYR A 334 17.45 41.92 -13.33
N ASP A 335 18.32 41.66 -12.36
CA ASP A 335 18.61 40.35 -11.77
C ASP A 335 17.41 39.80 -10.99
N ILE A 336 16.76 40.65 -10.20
CA ILE A 336 15.52 40.29 -9.49
C ILE A 336 14.37 40.11 -10.49
N LEU A 337 14.29 40.96 -11.51
CA LEU A 337 13.28 40.83 -12.56
C LEU A 337 13.44 39.51 -13.34
N HIS A 338 14.67 39.11 -13.67
CA HIS A 338 14.93 37.80 -14.29
C HIS A 338 14.52 36.64 -13.38
N GLN A 339 14.81 36.72 -12.07
CA GLN A 339 14.35 35.71 -11.12
C GLN A 339 12.82 35.64 -11.05
N ILE A 340 12.12 36.78 -11.00
CA ILE A 340 10.65 36.81 -11.04
C ILE A 340 10.14 36.06 -12.28
N VAL A 341 10.73 36.32 -13.45
CA VAL A 341 10.35 35.66 -14.70
C VAL A 341 10.63 34.14 -14.67
N ASP A 342 11.67 33.69 -13.98
CA ASP A 342 11.96 32.25 -13.82
C ASP A 342 10.88 31.50 -13.02
N TYR A 343 10.05 32.20 -12.23
CA TYR A 343 8.94 31.59 -11.45
C TYR A 343 7.56 31.74 -12.12
N LEU A 344 7.41 32.52 -13.19
CA LEU A 344 6.13 32.72 -13.84
C LEU A 344 5.78 31.57 -14.81
N PRO A 345 4.51 31.15 -14.93
CA PRO A 345 4.07 30.29 -16.04
C PRO A 345 4.36 30.92 -17.41
N ASP A 346 4.57 30.10 -18.44
CA ASP A 346 4.93 30.57 -19.80
C ASP A 346 3.95 31.65 -20.32
N LYS A 347 2.65 31.46 -20.09
CA LYS A 347 1.59 32.39 -20.50
C LYS A 347 1.70 33.74 -19.79
N ASP A 348 1.97 33.73 -18.49
CA ASP A 348 2.02 34.93 -17.67
C ASP A 348 3.32 35.70 -17.88
N MET A 349 4.43 34.99 -18.05
CA MET A 349 5.70 35.56 -18.51
C MET A 349 5.51 36.31 -19.83
N LEU A 350 4.93 35.66 -20.83
CA LEU A 350 4.71 36.28 -22.14
C LEU A 350 3.73 37.45 -22.06
N SER A 351 2.72 37.37 -21.18
CA SER A 351 1.76 38.45 -20.93
C SER A 351 2.42 39.65 -20.25
N LEU A 352 3.29 39.41 -19.27
CA LEU A 352 4.06 40.44 -18.57
C LEU A 352 5.01 41.17 -19.54
N MET A 353 5.71 40.42 -20.40
CA MET A 353 6.57 40.99 -21.46
C MET A 353 5.77 41.76 -22.52
N LYS A 354 4.49 41.44 -22.71
CA LYS A 354 3.58 42.19 -23.60
C LYS A 354 3.10 43.47 -22.93
N ALA A 355 2.75 43.43 -21.65
CA ALA A 355 2.18 44.55 -20.90
C ALA A 355 3.19 45.65 -20.54
N SER A 356 4.37 45.26 -20.02
CA SER A 356 5.41 46.21 -19.58
C SER A 356 6.44 46.49 -20.66
N TRP A 357 6.69 47.78 -20.90
CA TRP A 357 7.79 48.20 -21.79
C TRP A 357 9.16 47.89 -21.19
N HIS A 358 9.33 48.10 -19.87
CA HIS A 358 10.58 47.85 -19.16
C HIS A 358 10.97 46.37 -19.21
N VAL A 359 10.03 45.48 -18.85
CA VAL A 359 10.26 44.03 -18.90
C VAL A 359 10.57 43.57 -20.32
N ASN A 360 9.86 44.10 -21.32
CA ASN A 360 10.16 43.78 -22.72
C ASN A 360 11.57 44.20 -23.14
N LYS A 361 12.03 45.38 -22.69
CA LYS A 361 13.36 45.88 -23.02
C LYS A 361 14.46 45.02 -22.41
N VAL A 362 14.29 44.60 -21.16
CA VAL A 362 15.28 43.79 -20.43
C VAL A 362 15.34 42.34 -20.98
N THR A 363 14.20 41.78 -21.39
CA THR A 363 14.09 40.41 -21.92
C THR A 363 14.33 40.30 -23.43
N ARG A 364 14.83 41.35 -24.08
CA ARG A 364 15.12 41.36 -25.53
C ARG A 364 16.42 40.66 -25.91
N ASP A 365 17.35 40.53 -24.97
CA ASP A 365 18.66 39.95 -25.22
C ASP A 365 18.56 38.45 -25.52
N ASN A 366 19.30 37.98 -26.54
CA ASN A 366 19.44 36.56 -26.85
C ASN A 366 20.06 35.77 -25.69
N ALA A 367 20.86 36.39 -24.82
CA ALA A 367 21.35 35.73 -23.60
C ALA A 367 20.21 35.31 -22.66
N PHE A 368 19.18 36.15 -22.52
CA PHE A 368 18.00 35.83 -21.72
C PHE A 368 17.26 34.61 -22.28
N TRP A 369 17.04 34.53 -23.60
CA TRP A 369 16.33 33.41 -24.21
C TRP A 369 17.14 32.11 -24.26
N ARG A 370 18.47 32.19 -24.37
CA ARG A 370 19.35 31.03 -24.14
C ARG A 370 19.20 30.47 -22.73
N ARG A 371 19.12 31.36 -21.72
CA ARG A 371 18.82 30.97 -20.34
C ARG A 371 17.43 30.33 -20.23
N MET A 372 16.39 30.90 -20.86
CA MET A 372 15.04 30.32 -20.84
C MET A 372 14.99 28.93 -21.48
N LEU A 373 15.64 28.73 -22.63
CA LEU A 373 15.76 27.41 -23.26
C LEU A 373 16.42 26.40 -22.30
N ASN A 374 17.48 26.81 -21.60
CA ASN A 374 18.17 25.96 -20.63
C ASN A 374 17.32 25.63 -19.40
N ILE A 375 16.56 26.59 -18.85
CA ILE A 375 15.79 26.38 -17.63
C ILE A 375 14.46 25.66 -17.91
N ARG A 376 13.81 25.95 -19.04
CA ARG A 376 12.40 25.56 -19.28
C ARG A 376 12.22 24.48 -20.34
N VAL A 377 13.18 24.28 -21.25
CA VAL A 377 13.05 23.37 -22.40
C VAL A 377 14.02 22.20 -22.30
N HIS A 378 15.30 22.49 -22.08
CA HIS A 378 16.36 21.49 -21.91
C HIS A 378 16.01 20.33 -20.94
N PRO A 379 15.33 20.55 -19.79
CA PRO A 379 15.08 19.46 -18.85
C PRO A 379 14.25 18.30 -19.41
N TRP A 380 13.30 18.57 -20.32
CA TRP A 380 12.47 17.55 -20.97
C TRP A 380 12.82 17.32 -22.45
N LEU A 381 13.47 18.26 -23.13
CA LEU A 381 13.97 18.10 -24.50
C LEU A 381 15.46 17.75 -24.49
N TRP A 382 15.78 16.49 -24.24
CA TRP A 382 17.15 16.02 -24.09
C TRP A 382 17.99 16.14 -25.36
N GLU A 383 17.33 16.16 -26.51
CA GLU A 383 17.93 16.28 -27.83
C GLU A 383 18.37 17.73 -28.15
N LEU A 384 18.00 18.71 -27.31
CA LEU A 384 18.22 20.15 -27.56
C LEU A 384 19.70 20.49 -27.78
N ASP A 385 20.62 19.95 -26.96
CA ASP A 385 22.05 20.26 -27.08
C ASP A 385 22.65 19.72 -28.38
N SER A 386 22.31 18.46 -28.72
CA SER A 386 22.73 17.82 -29.97
C SER A 386 22.16 18.58 -31.17
N PHE A 387 20.88 18.96 -31.09
CA PHE A 387 20.21 19.77 -32.09
C PHE A 387 20.90 21.13 -32.31
N LEU A 388 21.18 21.88 -31.25
CA LEU A 388 21.86 23.18 -31.35
C LEU A 388 23.30 23.04 -31.86
N LYS A 389 24.00 21.98 -31.46
CA LYS A 389 25.38 21.68 -31.89
C LYS A 389 25.45 21.36 -33.39
N GLU A 390 24.49 20.59 -33.90
CA GLU A 390 24.41 20.26 -35.33
C GLU A 390 23.91 21.43 -36.16
N LEU A 391 22.93 22.18 -35.66
CA LEU A 391 22.36 23.35 -36.33
C LEU A 391 23.40 24.45 -36.56
N LYS A 392 24.39 24.58 -35.66
CA LYS A 392 25.41 25.65 -35.67
C LYS A 392 24.79 27.04 -35.88
N PRO A 393 23.91 27.49 -34.96
CA PRO A 393 23.17 28.72 -35.14
C PRO A 393 24.12 29.93 -35.30
N PRO A 394 23.85 30.84 -36.27
CA PRO A 394 24.63 32.05 -36.45
C PRO A 394 24.46 33.01 -35.25
N GLU A 395 25.34 34.00 -35.10
CA GLU A 395 25.31 34.94 -33.96
C GLU A 395 23.97 35.70 -33.81
N ASN A 396 23.25 35.92 -34.92
CA ASN A 396 21.96 36.59 -34.97
C ASN A 396 20.74 35.63 -34.84
N PHE A 397 20.95 34.36 -34.49
CA PHE A 397 19.87 33.38 -34.35
C PHE A 397 18.84 33.80 -33.29
N ASP A 398 17.54 33.78 -33.66
CA ASP A 398 16.45 34.22 -32.78
C ASP A 398 16.05 33.11 -31.79
N HIS A 399 16.72 33.11 -30.62
CA HIS A 399 16.47 32.15 -29.56
C HIS A 399 15.09 32.30 -28.92
N LYS A 400 14.49 33.50 -28.99
CA LYS A 400 13.13 33.75 -28.51
C LYS A 400 12.12 33.01 -29.37
N ARG A 401 12.23 33.14 -30.69
CA ARG A 401 11.35 32.44 -31.63
C ARG A 401 11.51 30.93 -31.49
N LEU A 402 12.75 30.44 -31.33
CA LEU A 402 13.00 29.02 -31.08
C LEU A 402 12.27 28.56 -29.82
N PHE A 403 12.42 29.29 -28.72
CA PHE A 403 11.72 29.01 -27.47
C PHE A 403 10.20 28.96 -27.67
N THR A 404 9.60 29.99 -28.26
CA THR A 404 8.14 30.03 -28.46
C THR A 404 7.64 28.94 -29.39
N TRP A 405 8.42 28.59 -30.43
CA TRP A 405 8.09 27.53 -31.36
C TRP A 405 8.12 26.17 -30.67
N LEU A 406 9.20 25.84 -29.94
CA LEU A 406 9.32 24.59 -29.19
C LEU A 406 8.19 24.42 -28.18
N ILE A 407 7.89 25.46 -27.40
CA ILE A 407 6.79 25.44 -26.42
C ILE A 407 5.43 25.21 -27.07
N THR A 408 5.22 25.72 -28.28
CA THR A 408 3.95 25.60 -29.02
C THR A 408 3.82 24.23 -29.67
N VAL A 409 4.84 23.78 -30.41
CA VAL A 409 4.78 22.55 -31.21
C VAL A 409 4.83 21.28 -30.35
N THR A 410 5.28 21.36 -29.10
CA THR A 410 5.27 20.23 -28.15
C THR A 410 4.20 20.37 -27.08
N ARG A 411 3.23 21.28 -27.25
CA ARG A 411 2.12 21.41 -26.30
C ARG A 411 1.18 20.23 -26.48
N PHE A 412 0.88 19.56 -25.37
CA PHE A 412 -0.12 18.50 -25.33
C PHE A 412 -1.53 19.14 -25.30
N GLU A 413 -2.36 18.82 -26.29
CA GLU A 413 -3.77 19.23 -26.40
C GLU A 413 -4.59 18.07 -26.98
N PHE A 414 -5.86 17.94 -26.59
CA PHE A 414 -6.74 16.91 -27.15
C PHE A 414 -6.85 17.03 -28.68
N GLY A 415 -6.67 15.92 -29.39
CA GLY A 415 -6.64 15.87 -30.85
C GLY A 415 -5.30 16.24 -31.47
N TYR A 416 -4.26 16.53 -30.65
CA TYR A 416 -2.90 16.75 -31.16
C TYR A 416 -2.28 15.43 -31.62
N PHE A 417 -1.84 15.41 -32.87
CA PHE A 417 -1.01 14.34 -33.40
C PHE A 417 0.00 14.93 -34.39
N GLY A 418 1.27 14.58 -34.24
CA GLY A 418 2.31 15.07 -35.12
C GLY A 418 3.65 14.36 -34.94
N PRO A 419 4.67 14.75 -35.73
CA PRO A 419 6.01 14.15 -35.69
C PRO A 419 6.69 14.24 -34.32
N LEU A 420 6.26 15.16 -33.45
CA LEU A 420 6.82 15.37 -32.11
C LEU A 420 5.91 14.82 -31.00
N SER A 421 4.95 13.94 -31.31
CA SER A 421 4.03 13.39 -30.30
C SER A 421 4.75 12.71 -29.14
N GLY A 422 5.82 11.95 -29.37
CA GLY A 422 6.60 11.36 -28.27
C GLY A 422 7.28 12.40 -27.37
N ILE A 423 7.76 13.52 -27.95
CA ILE A 423 8.30 14.64 -27.16
C ILE A 423 7.18 15.35 -26.37
N ALA A 424 6.01 15.51 -26.97
CA ALA A 424 4.84 16.07 -26.28
C ALA A 424 4.43 15.16 -25.09
N ASN A 425 4.39 13.84 -25.28
CA ASN A 425 4.13 12.88 -24.21
C ASN A 425 5.19 12.94 -23.10
N ARG A 426 6.47 13.02 -23.48
CA ARG A 426 7.57 13.16 -22.51
C ARG A 426 7.44 14.45 -21.69
N ARG A 427 7.07 15.57 -22.32
CA ARG A 427 6.84 16.84 -21.64
C ARG A 427 5.65 16.77 -20.69
N ARG A 428 4.58 16.08 -21.08
CA ARG A 428 3.41 15.78 -20.24
C ARG A 428 3.83 15.03 -18.97
N ILE A 429 4.47 13.87 -19.15
CA ILE A 429 4.96 13.04 -18.04
C ILE A 429 5.94 13.82 -17.16
N TRP A 430 6.86 14.60 -17.75
CA TRP A 430 7.80 15.43 -17.00
C TRP A 430 7.10 16.40 -16.04
N ARG A 431 6.00 17.03 -16.48
CA ARG A 431 5.22 17.96 -15.66
C ARG A 431 4.55 17.24 -14.50
N THR A 432 3.86 16.12 -14.77
CA THR A 432 3.27 15.27 -13.73
C THR A 432 4.33 14.83 -12.71
N CYS A 433 5.53 14.47 -13.17
CA CYS A 433 6.63 14.12 -12.27
C CYS A 433 7.11 15.29 -11.38
N GLN A 434 6.98 16.56 -11.80
CA GLN A 434 7.41 17.69 -10.97
C GLN A 434 6.66 17.77 -9.64
N GLU A 435 5.40 17.32 -9.60
CA GLU A 435 4.57 17.31 -8.38
C GLU A 435 5.17 16.40 -7.30
N LEU A 436 5.89 15.34 -7.70
CA LEU A 436 6.61 14.45 -6.78
C LEU A 436 8.01 14.98 -6.39
N VAL A 437 8.63 15.79 -7.25
CA VAL A 437 10.03 16.23 -7.10
C VAL A 437 10.22 17.10 -5.86
N ASP A 438 9.29 18.01 -5.57
CA ASP A 438 9.40 18.93 -4.43
C ASP A 438 9.31 18.17 -3.11
N SER A 439 8.31 17.29 -2.95
CA SER A 439 8.18 16.40 -1.79
C SER A 439 9.42 15.53 -1.59
N TYR A 440 9.97 14.97 -2.67
CA TYR A 440 11.19 14.16 -2.60
C TYR A 440 12.40 14.98 -2.12
N ARG A 441 12.60 16.19 -2.68
CA ARG A 441 13.73 17.06 -2.32
C ARG A 441 13.64 17.53 -0.88
N ASP A 442 12.45 17.83 -0.39
CA ASP A 442 12.27 18.29 0.99
C ASP A 442 12.53 17.17 2.00
N GLN A 443 12.08 15.94 1.73
CA GLN A 443 12.44 14.81 2.58
C GLN A 443 13.94 14.48 2.51
N LEU A 444 14.59 14.64 1.34
CA LEU A 444 16.04 14.45 1.21
C LEU A 444 16.83 15.47 2.01
N LYS A 445 16.45 16.76 1.97
CA LYS A 445 17.09 17.81 2.78
C LYS A 445 16.99 17.49 4.28
N LEU A 446 15.85 17.01 4.75
CA LEU A 446 15.67 16.60 6.15
C LEU A 446 16.62 15.45 6.53
N GLN A 447 16.79 14.48 5.63
CA GLN A 447 17.73 13.37 5.84
C GLN A 447 19.21 13.84 5.82
N ASP A 448 19.57 14.73 4.90
CA ASP A 448 20.94 15.24 4.80
C ASP A 448 21.30 16.16 5.98
N MET A 449 20.35 16.94 6.49
CA MET A 449 20.53 17.71 7.73
C MET A 449 20.77 16.81 8.94
N ASP A 450 20.06 15.68 9.04
CA ASP A 450 20.30 14.67 10.08
C ASP A 450 21.72 14.03 9.93
N ARG A 451 22.25 13.91 8.69
CA ARG A 451 23.60 13.37 8.38
C ARG A 451 24.74 14.38 8.51
N LEU A 452 24.53 15.68 8.36
CA LEU A 452 25.61 16.68 8.42
C LEU A 452 26.11 16.96 9.85
N LEU A 453 25.40 16.47 10.87
CA LEU A 453 25.76 16.57 12.29
C LEU A 453 26.72 15.43 12.75
N GLU A 454 27.16 14.60 11.81
CA GLU A 454 27.78 13.31 12.11
C GLU A 454 29.30 13.30 11.83
N ASP A 455 30.11 13.20 12.89
CA ASP A 455 31.58 13.36 12.84
C ASP A 455 32.35 12.16 12.24
N THR A 456 33.56 12.48 11.78
CA THR A 456 34.45 11.82 10.80
C THR A 456 35.16 10.53 11.26
N THR A 457 34.49 9.39 11.22
CA THR A 457 35.15 8.06 11.06
C THR A 457 34.37 7.21 10.05
N LYS A 458 34.73 7.31 8.76
CA LYS A 458 33.91 6.74 7.67
C LYS A 458 34.07 5.22 7.47
N GLU A 459 35.29 4.69 7.48
CA GLU A 459 35.51 3.31 7.02
C GLU A 459 34.89 2.24 7.94
N GLU A 460 35.15 2.29 9.25
CA GLU A 460 34.57 1.31 10.20
C GLU A 460 33.05 1.48 10.32
N ALA A 461 32.55 2.72 10.30
CA ALA A 461 31.12 2.99 10.37
C ALA A 461 30.38 2.48 9.12
N GLU A 462 30.96 2.67 7.93
CA GLU A 462 30.43 2.14 6.67
C GLU A 462 30.47 0.61 6.65
N ASP A 463 31.53 -0.03 7.16
CA ASP A 463 31.62 -1.48 7.26
C ASP A 463 30.58 -2.06 8.24
N ILE A 464 30.36 -1.43 9.39
CA ILE A 464 29.30 -1.81 10.34
C ILE A 464 27.93 -1.76 9.66
N LEU A 465 27.62 -0.66 8.96
CA LEU A 465 26.32 -0.51 8.27
C LEU A 465 26.17 -1.48 7.10
N LYS A 466 27.24 -1.75 6.36
CA LYS A 466 27.23 -2.70 5.24
C LYS A 466 26.91 -4.12 5.70
N ASN A 467 27.37 -4.49 6.90
CA ASN A 467 27.09 -5.79 7.52
C ASN A 467 25.83 -5.79 8.41
N ALA A 468 25.17 -4.64 8.56
CA ALA A 468 23.95 -4.52 9.36
C ALA A 468 22.75 -5.11 8.62
N VAL A 469 21.90 -5.80 9.39
CA VAL A 469 20.61 -6.31 8.93
C VAL A 469 19.48 -5.68 9.75
N SER A 470 18.35 -5.43 9.09
CA SER A 470 17.08 -5.15 9.76
C SER A 470 16.10 -6.24 9.35
N LEU A 471 15.68 -7.07 10.30
CA LEU A 471 14.92 -8.29 10.01
C LEU A 471 13.41 -8.09 10.09
N HIS A 472 12.96 -6.99 10.70
CA HIS A 472 11.55 -6.67 10.89
C HIS A 472 11.39 -5.18 11.24
N THR A 473 10.51 -4.48 10.52
CA THR A 473 10.19 -3.05 10.75
C THR A 473 8.67 -2.86 10.89
N PRO A 474 8.09 -3.31 12.01
CA PRO A 474 6.64 -3.35 12.21
C PRO A 474 6.01 -1.96 12.30
N ILE A 475 4.71 -1.91 11.97
CA ILE A 475 3.86 -0.77 12.32
C ILE A 475 3.75 -0.67 13.84
N VAL A 476 3.90 0.56 14.35
CA VAL A 476 3.76 0.90 15.77
C VAL A 476 2.83 2.09 16.00
N MET A 477 2.20 2.60 14.93
CA MET A 477 1.18 3.65 14.97
C MET A 477 -0.03 3.25 14.12
N TYR A 478 -1.24 3.45 14.64
CA TYR A 478 -2.49 3.26 13.91
C TYR A 478 -3.51 4.37 14.24
N PRO A 479 -4.18 4.98 13.25
CA PRO A 479 -4.07 4.74 11.80
C PRO A 479 -2.67 5.01 11.26
N GLU A 480 -2.30 4.33 10.15
CA GLU A 480 -1.00 4.60 9.54
C GLU A 480 -1.01 6.01 8.92
N PRO A 481 0.02 6.84 9.17
CA PRO A 481 0.05 8.20 8.64
C PRO A 481 0.11 8.21 7.11
N LYS A 482 -0.67 9.10 6.49
CA LYS A 482 -0.57 9.41 5.05
C LYS A 482 0.81 10.00 4.73
N GLU A 483 1.26 10.94 5.57
CA GLU A 483 2.57 11.57 5.46
C GLU A 483 3.55 10.98 6.47
N SER A 484 4.51 10.20 5.97
CA SER A 484 5.64 9.74 6.74
C SER A 484 6.92 9.77 5.91
N ARG A 485 8.06 9.81 6.60
CA ARG A 485 9.39 9.67 5.99
C ARG A 485 10.10 8.45 6.53
N PHE A 486 10.84 7.75 5.68
CA PHE A 486 11.72 6.66 6.10
C PHE A 486 13.03 7.23 6.67
N VAL A 487 13.44 6.74 7.83
CA VAL A 487 14.63 7.22 8.57
C VAL A 487 15.46 6.03 9.02
N THR A 488 16.78 6.17 8.92
CA THR A 488 17.75 5.19 9.43
C THR A 488 18.84 5.95 10.17
N THR A 489 19.08 5.56 11.42
CA THR A 489 20.06 6.19 12.31
C THR A 489 21.06 5.15 12.78
N GLN A 490 22.35 5.38 12.48
CA GLN A 490 23.44 4.55 12.99
C GLN A 490 23.81 5.00 14.41
N PHE A 491 23.71 4.08 15.38
CA PHE A 491 24.15 4.30 16.75
C PHE A 491 25.64 4.07 16.91
N LEU A 492 26.14 2.91 16.46
CA LEU A 492 27.54 2.51 16.61
C LEU A 492 28.33 2.78 15.34
N ARG A 493 29.43 3.53 15.49
CA ARG A 493 30.38 3.86 14.42
C ARG A 493 31.73 3.17 14.57
N SER A 494 32.04 2.70 15.78
CA SER A 494 33.20 1.88 16.06
C SER A 494 32.85 0.80 17.07
N TRP A 495 33.40 -0.39 16.91
CA TRP A 495 33.20 -1.47 17.89
C TRP A 495 33.81 -1.16 19.27
N LYS A 496 34.73 -0.19 19.36
CA LYS A 496 35.28 0.29 20.64
C LYS A 496 34.23 1.00 21.50
N GLU A 497 33.23 1.64 20.87
CA GLU A 497 32.16 2.36 21.58
C GLU A 497 31.36 1.43 22.50
N LEU A 498 31.22 0.15 22.14
CA LEU A 498 30.55 -0.85 22.98
C LEU A 498 31.22 -1.11 24.32
N THR A 499 32.56 -1.13 24.34
CA THR A 499 33.34 -1.63 25.49
C THR A 499 34.01 -0.52 26.28
N GLN A 500 34.22 0.65 25.68
CA GLN A 500 35.02 1.73 26.26
C GLN A 500 34.22 3.00 26.58
N THR A 501 33.02 3.15 26.01
CA THR A 501 32.26 4.39 26.08
C THR A 501 30.92 4.14 26.77
N PRO A 502 30.70 4.68 27.98
CA PRO A 502 29.35 4.71 28.53
C PRO A 502 28.45 5.60 27.67
N SER A 503 27.16 5.31 27.65
CA SER A 503 26.20 6.03 26.82
C SER A 503 24.92 6.35 27.57
N ASP A 504 24.22 7.38 27.12
CA ASP A 504 22.90 7.74 27.60
C ASP A 504 21.89 7.57 26.45
N LEU A 505 20.90 6.70 26.66
CA LEU A 505 19.75 6.57 25.77
C LEU A 505 18.64 7.48 26.28
N LYS A 506 18.31 8.49 25.48
CA LYS A 506 17.24 9.46 25.75
C LYS A 506 16.03 9.16 24.88
N THR A 507 14.85 9.31 25.46
CA THR A 507 13.56 9.18 24.76
C THR A 507 12.77 10.46 24.92
N TYR A 508 12.09 10.88 23.87
CA TYR A 508 11.32 12.12 23.80
C TYR A 508 9.86 11.81 23.53
N TRP A 509 8.98 12.42 24.31
CA TRP A 509 7.55 12.15 24.32
C TRP A 509 6.77 13.45 24.09
N ASN A 510 5.76 13.41 23.24
CA ASN A 510 4.87 14.55 23.02
C ASN A 510 3.89 14.73 24.20
N GLU A 511 3.07 15.79 24.14
CA GLU A 511 2.07 16.11 25.18
C GLU A 511 1.03 14.98 25.40
N ASP A 512 0.74 14.19 24.36
CA ASP A 512 -0.15 13.02 24.43
C ASP A 512 0.53 11.76 24.99
N GLY A 513 1.84 11.81 25.27
CA GLY A 513 2.64 10.69 25.73
C GLY A 513 3.02 9.66 24.68
N ASN A 514 3.00 10.05 23.41
CA ASN A 514 3.49 9.26 22.30
C ASN A 514 4.98 9.49 22.07
N LEU A 515 5.72 8.42 21.75
CA LEU A 515 7.15 8.49 21.47
C LEU A 515 7.42 9.16 20.11
N VAL A 516 8.17 10.26 20.14
CA VAL A 516 8.52 11.05 18.95
C VAL A 516 10.02 11.05 18.63
N GLY A 517 10.86 10.67 19.60
CA GLY A 517 12.30 10.65 19.39
C GLY A 517 13.05 9.69 20.31
N ILE A 518 14.13 9.12 19.76
CA ILE A 518 15.11 8.29 20.45
C ILE A 518 16.49 8.86 20.12
N VAL A 519 17.28 9.14 21.14
CA VAL A 519 18.62 9.70 20.99
C VAL A 519 19.60 8.86 21.78
N LEU A 520 20.72 8.53 21.16
CA LEU A 520 21.87 7.94 21.83
C LEU A 520 23.00 8.95 21.92
N GLU A 521 23.45 9.21 23.15
CA GLU A 521 24.61 10.05 23.44
C GLU A 521 25.80 9.18 23.83
N LEU A 522 26.89 9.29 23.06
CA LEU A 522 28.15 8.58 23.23
C LEU A 522 29.27 9.63 23.36
N GLY A 523 29.67 9.93 24.59
CA GLY A 523 30.63 11.00 24.86
C GLY A 523 30.12 12.37 24.39
N SER A 524 30.78 12.99 23.40
CA SER A 524 30.36 14.27 22.79
C SER A 524 29.47 14.09 21.55
N SER A 525 29.21 12.84 21.14
CA SER A 525 28.47 12.52 19.92
C SER A 525 27.02 12.20 20.24
N GLN A 526 26.10 12.76 19.45
CA GLN A 526 24.67 12.50 19.54
C GLN A 526 24.19 11.82 18.25
N ARG A 527 23.34 10.79 18.39
CA ARG A 527 22.70 10.07 17.27
C ARG A 527 21.20 10.12 17.48
N LYS A 528 20.48 10.75 16.56
CA LYS A 528 19.06 11.06 16.71
C LYS A 528 18.21 10.25 15.74
N PHE A 529 17.16 9.63 16.25
CA PHE A 529 16.08 8.99 15.49
C PHE A 529 14.77 9.68 15.88
N GLY A 530 14.25 10.56 15.02
CA GLY A 530 13.04 11.35 15.30
C GLY A 530 13.30 12.76 15.80
N SER A 531 12.35 13.29 16.58
CA SER A 531 12.33 14.68 17.04
C SER A 531 12.66 14.81 18.53
N THR A 532 13.35 15.89 18.89
CA THR A 532 13.73 16.23 20.27
C THR A 532 13.14 17.56 20.75
N GLU A 533 12.61 18.37 19.83
CA GLU A 533 12.25 19.77 20.12
C GLU A 533 10.90 19.89 20.83
N GLY A 534 10.86 20.61 21.95
CA GLY A 534 9.62 20.88 22.69
C GLY A 534 9.00 19.68 23.40
N ASN A 535 9.72 18.55 23.49
CA ASN A 535 9.21 17.29 24.03
C ASN A 535 9.82 16.94 25.39
N GLU A 536 9.11 16.14 26.18
CA GLU A 536 9.60 15.68 27.47
C GLU A 536 10.64 14.57 27.34
N GLU A 537 11.77 14.71 28.05
CA GLU A 537 12.91 13.79 27.97
C GLU A 537 12.89 12.77 29.11
N GLN A 538 13.22 11.52 28.80
CA GLN A 538 13.65 10.52 29.79
C GLN A 538 14.95 9.84 29.39
N THR A 539 15.85 9.69 30.36
CA THR A 539 17.21 9.18 30.15
C THR A 539 17.44 7.82 30.81
N LEU A 540 18.09 6.91 30.11
CA LEU A 540 18.64 5.66 30.61
C LEU A 540 20.17 5.68 30.44
N HIS A 541 20.89 5.60 31.56
CA HIS A 541 22.34 5.42 31.53
C HIS A 541 22.70 3.96 31.24
N ILE A 542 23.61 3.78 30.29
CA ILE A 542 24.12 2.49 29.82
C ILE A 542 25.62 2.49 30.12
N GLY A 543 26.02 1.60 31.03
CA GLY A 543 27.44 1.44 31.38
C GLY A 543 28.25 0.89 30.20
N ALA A 544 29.55 1.16 30.20
CA ALA A 544 30.46 0.49 29.28
C ALA A 544 30.34 -1.04 29.43
N ASP A 545 30.32 -1.77 28.31
CA ASP A 545 30.11 -3.23 28.22
C ASP A 545 28.71 -3.75 28.63
N ASP A 546 27.78 -2.88 29.05
CA ASP A 546 26.41 -3.23 29.43
C ASP A 546 25.40 -2.84 28.32
N TRP A 547 25.60 -3.38 27.11
CA TRP A 547 24.88 -2.93 25.90
C TRP A 547 23.41 -3.35 25.83
N ILE A 548 22.62 -2.68 24.99
CA ILE A 548 21.21 -3.00 24.74
C ILE A 548 21.07 -4.38 24.10
N ARG A 549 20.25 -5.23 24.73
CA ARG A 549 19.89 -6.56 24.27
C ARG A 549 18.50 -6.60 23.63
N SER A 550 17.56 -5.83 24.16
CA SER A 550 16.20 -5.78 23.63
C SER A 550 15.50 -4.46 23.93
N ILE A 551 14.55 -4.10 23.06
CA ILE A 551 13.67 -2.95 23.18
C ILE A 551 12.24 -3.46 23.11
N THR A 552 11.54 -3.52 24.23
CA THR A 552 10.12 -3.84 24.26
C THR A 552 9.29 -2.56 24.18
N VAL A 553 8.59 -2.35 23.08
CA VAL A 553 7.66 -1.22 22.92
C VAL A 553 6.29 -1.58 23.46
N LYS A 554 5.60 -0.58 24.02
CA LYS A 554 4.26 -0.72 24.60
C LYS A 554 3.30 0.26 23.94
N THR A 555 2.17 -0.27 23.49
CA THR A 555 1.11 0.51 22.82
C THR A 555 -0.22 0.33 23.57
N CYS A 556 -1.16 1.23 23.32
CA CYS A 556 -2.53 1.06 23.77
C CYS A 556 -3.30 0.07 22.87
N ALA A 557 -4.47 -0.38 23.34
CA ALA A 557 -5.39 -1.12 22.49
C ALA A 557 -6.08 -0.18 21.49
N ILE A 558 -6.26 -0.64 20.26
CA ILE A 558 -7.07 0.07 19.27
C ILE A 558 -8.54 -0.10 19.64
N ASP A 559 -9.25 1.01 19.78
CA ASP A 559 -10.68 1.02 20.10
C ASP A 559 -11.51 1.47 18.89
N LEU A 560 -11.98 0.49 18.11
CA LEU A 560 -12.95 0.70 17.02
C LEU A 560 -14.41 0.49 17.47
N LEU A 561 -14.64 0.01 18.70
CA LEU A 561 -15.95 -0.40 19.18
C LEU A 561 -16.54 0.56 20.23
N ASN A 562 -15.84 1.66 20.54
CA ASN A 562 -16.31 2.68 21.49
C ASN A 562 -17.75 3.14 21.15
N PRO A 563 -18.74 2.86 22.01
CA PRO A 563 -20.13 3.23 21.76
C PRO A 563 -20.40 4.73 21.97
N LEU A 564 -19.45 5.49 22.52
CA LEU A 564 -19.60 6.92 22.80
C LEU A 564 -19.07 7.81 21.67
N SER A 565 -18.34 7.27 20.71
CA SER A 565 -17.87 8.02 19.54
C SER A 565 -19.05 8.39 18.65
N ASP A 566 -19.10 9.64 18.17
CA ASP A 566 -20.08 10.04 17.16
C ASP A 566 -19.75 9.36 15.82
N ARG A 567 -20.70 8.59 15.30
CA ARG A 567 -20.57 7.79 14.07
C ARG A 567 -21.58 8.19 13.00
N SER A 568 -22.29 9.30 13.21
CA SER A 568 -23.28 9.81 12.25
C SER A 568 -22.68 10.07 10.87
N ALA A 569 -21.39 10.36 10.79
CA ALA A 569 -20.66 10.58 9.53
C ALA A 569 -20.32 9.28 8.76
N PHE A 570 -20.44 8.09 9.35
CA PHE A 570 -20.09 6.84 8.68
C PHE A 570 -21.20 6.41 7.71
N SER A 571 -20.87 6.31 6.42
CA SER A 571 -21.80 5.82 5.39
C SER A 571 -21.70 4.31 5.16
N SER A 572 -20.58 3.68 5.54
CA SER A 572 -20.24 2.29 5.22
C SER A 572 -19.43 1.62 6.35
N PRO A 573 -19.50 0.28 6.54
CA PRO A 573 -18.62 -0.47 7.44
C PRO A 573 -17.13 -0.11 7.29
N MET A 574 -16.69 0.10 6.04
CA MET A 574 -15.28 0.40 5.71
C MET A 574 -14.80 1.78 6.18
N SER A 575 -15.73 2.65 6.56
CA SER A 575 -15.44 4.02 7.03
C SER A 575 -15.10 4.11 8.52
N VAL A 576 -15.18 3.00 9.27
CA VAL A 576 -14.89 3.00 10.70
C VAL A 576 -13.41 3.31 10.94
N ARG A 577 -13.16 4.26 11.85
CA ARG A 577 -11.83 4.72 12.27
C ARG A 577 -11.77 4.76 13.80
N PRO A 578 -10.58 4.58 14.41
CA PRO A 578 -10.44 4.71 15.86
C PRO A 578 -10.65 6.16 16.28
N ALA A 579 -11.08 6.36 17.53
CA ALA A 579 -11.33 7.70 18.08
C ALA A 579 -10.04 8.54 18.29
N GLY A 580 -8.87 7.92 18.21
CA GLY A 580 -7.57 8.57 18.30
C GLY A 580 -6.44 7.62 17.88
N ASP A 581 -5.23 8.13 17.88
CA ASP A 581 -4.05 7.38 17.46
C ASP A 581 -3.60 6.38 18.54
N CYS A 582 -3.36 5.15 18.13
CA CYS A 582 -2.60 4.18 18.91
C CYS A 582 -1.13 4.31 18.51
N ALA A 583 -0.24 4.63 19.45
CA ALA A 583 1.20 4.73 19.21
C ALA A 583 2.01 4.15 20.37
N ILE A 584 3.34 4.23 20.29
CA ILE A 584 4.22 3.84 21.40
C ILE A 584 4.04 4.81 22.57
N GLN A 585 3.55 4.30 23.69
CA GLN A 585 3.33 5.03 24.95
C GLN A 585 4.23 4.54 26.09
N GLY A 586 5.07 3.54 25.83
CA GLY A 586 6.07 3.07 26.77
C GLY A 586 7.15 2.25 26.08
N MET A 587 8.35 2.28 26.64
CA MET A 587 9.51 1.57 26.12
C MET A 587 10.28 0.94 27.28
N SER A 588 10.49 -0.38 27.24
CA SER A 588 11.32 -1.10 28.19
C SER A 588 12.61 -1.55 27.50
N ILE A 589 13.75 -1.20 28.08
CA ILE A 589 15.08 -1.55 27.59
C ILE A 589 15.68 -2.59 28.52
N GLU A 590 16.15 -3.70 27.97
CA GLU A 590 16.96 -4.69 28.68
C GLU A 590 18.40 -4.62 28.18
N LEU A 591 19.34 -4.60 29.13
CA LEU A 591 20.77 -4.61 28.87
C LEU A 591 21.35 -6.03 28.97
N LYS A 592 22.58 -6.22 28.47
CA LYS A 592 23.31 -7.50 28.53
C LYS A 592 23.49 -8.02 29.96
N SER A 593 23.58 -7.13 30.96
CA SER A 593 23.61 -7.52 32.37
C SER A 593 22.29 -8.12 32.91
N GLY A 594 21.22 -8.08 32.12
CA GLY A 594 19.86 -8.45 32.54
C GLY A 594 19.10 -7.32 33.26
N LYS A 595 19.74 -6.16 33.47
CA LYS A 595 19.05 -4.97 33.99
C LYS A 595 18.00 -4.50 32.98
N THR A 596 16.79 -4.23 33.48
CA THR A 596 15.70 -3.69 32.68
C THR A 596 15.27 -2.33 33.24
N LYS A 597 15.06 -1.34 32.36
CA LYS A 597 14.45 -0.05 32.71
C LYS A 597 13.27 0.24 31.80
N THR A 598 12.17 0.70 32.38
CA THR A 598 11.01 1.18 31.62
C THR A 598 10.99 2.70 31.59
N LEU A 599 10.94 3.25 30.39
CA LEU A 599 10.78 4.67 30.05
C LEU A 599 9.33 4.86 29.56
N ARG A 600 8.64 5.87 30.09
CA ARG A 600 7.26 6.23 29.72
C ARG A 600 6.92 7.63 30.21
N PHE A 601 6.07 8.32 29.48
CA PHE A 601 5.44 9.56 29.92
C PHE A 601 3.99 9.31 30.35
N GLY A 602 3.54 9.94 31.44
CA GLY A 602 2.18 9.82 31.95
C GLY A 602 1.80 8.48 32.62
N ASN A 603 0.54 8.39 33.07
CA ASN A 603 -0.04 7.24 33.76
C ASN A 603 -0.94 6.40 32.83
N PHE A 604 -0.48 6.12 31.60
CA PHE A 604 -1.26 5.33 30.65
C PHE A 604 -1.28 3.85 31.02
N LYS A 605 -2.46 3.23 30.91
CA LYS A 605 -2.61 1.78 30.94
C LYS A 605 -2.20 1.23 29.57
N THR A 606 -0.89 1.19 29.30
CA THR A 606 -0.40 0.43 28.14
C THR A 606 -0.72 -1.04 28.34
N THR A 607 -1.35 -1.66 27.34
CA THR A 607 -1.86 -3.03 27.43
C THR A 607 -1.13 -3.98 26.52
N ASN A 608 -0.57 -3.48 25.41
CA ASN A 608 0.03 -4.32 24.38
C ASN A 608 1.55 -4.10 24.35
N MET A 609 2.29 -5.16 24.03
CA MET A 609 3.74 -5.19 24.08
C MET A 609 4.31 -5.96 22.91
N ARG A 610 5.41 -5.46 22.36
CA ARG A 610 6.15 -6.10 21.27
C ARG A 610 7.63 -5.99 21.57
N ASP A 611 8.32 -7.12 21.49
CA ASP A 611 9.76 -7.19 21.78
C ASP A 611 10.57 -7.08 20.49
N LEU A 612 11.34 -6.01 20.36
CA LEU A 612 12.35 -5.86 19.32
C LEU A 612 13.67 -6.37 19.92
N ARG A 613 13.97 -7.64 19.69
CA ARG A 613 15.13 -8.32 20.27
C ARG A 613 16.35 -8.27 19.35
N VAL A 614 17.53 -8.04 19.92
CA VAL A 614 18.79 -8.30 19.20
C VAL A 614 19.03 -9.80 19.21
N LEU A 615 19.18 -10.40 18.01
CA LEU A 615 19.44 -11.84 17.92
C LEU A 615 20.80 -12.20 18.50
N ASP A 616 20.92 -13.43 18.99
CA ASP A 616 22.16 -13.92 19.58
C ASP A 616 23.29 -13.83 18.53
N SER A 617 24.50 -13.50 18.99
CA SER A 617 25.67 -13.20 18.15
C SER A 617 25.64 -11.90 17.33
N LEU A 618 24.56 -11.11 17.41
CA LEU A 618 24.49 -9.76 16.85
C LEU A 618 24.52 -8.68 17.95
N HIS A 619 24.76 -7.45 17.53
CA HIS A 619 24.72 -6.25 18.38
C HIS A 619 23.78 -5.23 17.76
N LEU A 620 23.03 -4.49 18.59
CA LEU A 620 22.28 -3.31 18.13
C LEU A 620 23.28 -2.25 17.67
N VAL A 621 23.24 -1.89 16.39
CA VAL A 621 24.11 -0.87 15.77
C VAL A 621 23.35 0.38 15.34
N GLY A 622 22.02 0.37 15.40
CA GLY A 622 21.19 1.52 15.03
C GLY A 622 19.70 1.18 14.98
N LEU A 623 18.91 2.13 14.49
CA LEU A 623 17.46 2.01 14.30
C LEU A 623 17.07 2.37 12.87
N THR A 624 15.96 1.81 12.39
CA THR A 624 15.38 2.12 11.09
C THR A 624 13.85 2.10 11.18
N GLY A 625 13.16 2.90 10.39
CA GLY A 625 11.70 2.97 10.48
C GLY A 625 11.09 4.18 9.78
N GLN A 626 9.87 4.53 10.16
CA GLN A 626 9.14 5.66 9.60
C GLN A 626 8.71 6.63 10.70
N ILE A 627 8.69 7.91 10.35
CA ILE A 627 8.31 9.01 11.24
C ILE A 627 7.23 9.81 10.55
N ALA A 628 6.09 9.97 11.21
CA ALA A 628 4.95 10.75 10.74
C ALA A 628 5.28 12.25 10.69
N SER A 629 4.52 13.03 9.92
CA SER A 629 4.70 14.49 9.84
C SER A 629 4.47 15.20 11.18
N ASN A 630 3.66 14.63 12.07
CA ASN A 630 3.48 15.09 13.46
C ASN A 630 4.64 14.69 14.41
N GLY A 631 5.68 14.01 13.90
CA GLY A 631 6.85 13.59 14.64
C GLY A 631 6.74 12.23 15.34
N ILE A 632 5.56 11.61 15.40
CA ILE A 632 5.37 10.30 16.03
C ILE A 632 6.08 9.21 15.21
N ILE A 633 6.78 8.30 15.90
CA ILE A 633 7.39 7.13 15.27
C ILE A 633 6.27 6.17 14.84
N SER A 634 6.10 5.96 13.54
CA SER A 634 5.03 5.13 12.98
C SER A 634 5.44 3.70 12.62
N ARG A 635 6.73 3.50 12.34
CA ARG A 635 7.37 2.17 12.24
C ARG A 635 8.71 2.18 12.96
N LEU A 636 9.06 1.07 13.60
CA LEU A 636 10.33 0.94 14.33
C LEU A 636 10.93 -0.45 14.16
N GLY A 637 12.14 -0.51 13.60
CA GLY A 637 12.96 -1.70 13.44
C GLY A 637 14.37 -1.48 13.95
N LEU A 638 15.08 -2.58 14.22
CA LEU A 638 16.47 -2.57 14.69
C LEU A 638 17.44 -2.75 13.52
N LEU A 639 18.54 -2.01 13.54
CA LEU A 639 19.74 -2.36 12.78
C LEU A 639 20.66 -3.17 13.69
N GLN A 640 21.07 -4.34 13.24
CA GLN A 640 21.92 -5.23 14.03
C GLN A 640 23.00 -5.86 13.16
N ALA A 641 24.23 -5.92 13.67
CA ALA A 641 25.39 -6.40 12.93
C ALA A 641 26.23 -7.36 13.79
N PRO A 642 26.93 -8.33 13.16
CA PRO A 642 27.87 -9.19 13.86
C PRO A 642 29.14 -8.41 14.22
N HIS A 643 29.71 -8.70 15.39
CA HIS A 643 31.03 -8.16 15.75
C HIS A 643 32.11 -8.83 14.90
N PRO A 644 33.17 -8.14 14.42
CA PRO A 644 34.19 -8.71 13.52
C PRO A 644 34.94 -9.93 14.07
N SER A 645 35.01 -10.07 15.40
CA SER A 645 35.60 -11.26 16.05
C SER A 645 34.68 -12.48 16.05
N SER A 646 33.41 -12.33 15.67
CA SER A 646 32.45 -13.42 15.56
C SER A 646 32.63 -14.10 14.21
N PHE A 647 32.93 -15.39 14.20
CA PHE A 647 32.99 -16.15 12.95
C PHE A 647 31.57 -16.43 12.46
N ILE A 648 31.06 -15.54 11.61
CA ILE A 648 29.75 -15.66 10.97
C ILE A 648 29.96 -15.60 9.46
N GLU A 649 29.78 -16.74 8.79
CA GLU A 649 29.99 -16.85 7.33
C GLU A 649 28.99 -16.00 6.52
N SER A 650 27.77 -15.85 7.03
CA SER A 650 26.73 -15.03 6.40
C SER A 650 25.67 -14.63 7.41
N THR A 651 25.15 -13.40 7.31
CA THR A 651 23.99 -13.00 8.12
C THR A 651 22.67 -13.60 7.63
N ASN A 652 22.61 -14.29 6.48
CA ASN A 652 21.36 -14.74 5.85
C ASN A 652 20.52 -15.74 6.67
N HIS A 653 21.14 -16.46 7.60
CA HIS A 653 20.45 -17.46 8.43
C HIS A 653 19.67 -16.84 9.60
N PHE A 654 19.96 -15.60 9.99
CA PHE A 654 19.27 -14.93 11.09
C PHE A 654 17.83 -14.59 10.72
N ARG A 655 16.85 -15.06 11.49
CA ARG A 655 15.42 -14.76 11.30
C ARG A 655 14.75 -14.70 12.67
N TYR A 656 13.79 -13.80 12.82
CA TYR A 656 12.85 -13.87 13.94
C TYR A 656 11.86 -15.00 13.71
N SER A 657 11.55 -15.73 14.77
CA SER A 657 10.42 -16.64 14.84
C SER A 657 9.09 -15.88 14.84
N ASP A 658 8.00 -16.55 14.48
CA ASP A 658 6.68 -15.89 14.41
C ASP A 658 6.24 -15.33 15.77
N ILE A 659 6.57 -16.00 16.87
CA ILE A 659 6.26 -15.55 18.22
C ILE A 659 6.97 -14.21 18.56
N GLU A 660 8.19 -14.00 18.05
CA GLU A 660 8.97 -12.77 18.23
C GLU A 660 8.45 -11.62 17.35
N LYS A 661 7.80 -11.93 16.23
CA LYS A 661 7.20 -10.94 15.33
C LYS A 661 5.80 -10.49 15.74
N ARG A 662 5.19 -11.06 16.79
CA ARG A 662 3.81 -10.72 17.19
C ARG A 662 3.74 -9.56 18.18
N LEU A 663 2.65 -8.80 18.11
CA LEU A 663 2.21 -7.94 19.21
C LEU A 663 1.43 -8.80 20.20
N TRP A 664 1.67 -8.60 21.49
CA TRP A 664 1.10 -9.41 22.56
C TRP A 664 0.34 -8.55 23.57
N THR A 665 -0.69 -9.08 24.20
CA THR A 665 -1.30 -8.41 25.37
C THR A 665 -0.41 -8.54 26.61
N GLY A 666 -0.67 -7.70 27.61
CA GLY A 666 0.12 -7.64 28.84
C GLY A 666 0.17 -8.96 29.61
N LEU A 667 -0.89 -9.79 29.52
CA LEU A 667 -0.94 -11.11 30.15
C LEU A 667 0.15 -12.04 29.59
N ALA A 668 0.40 -11.99 28.29
CA ALA A 668 1.45 -12.77 27.65
C ALA A 668 2.87 -12.32 28.04
N GLY A 669 3.01 -11.15 28.66
CA GLY A 669 4.29 -10.63 29.12
C GLY A 669 4.78 -11.16 30.46
N ALA A 670 3.92 -11.87 31.21
CA ALA A 670 4.22 -12.33 32.55
C ALA A 670 3.66 -13.74 32.80
N MET A 671 4.10 -14.69 31.97
CA MET A 671 3.76 -16.11 32.13
C MET A 671 4.60 -16.73 33.25
N ARG A 672 3.99 -17.57 34.08
CA ARG A 672 4.69 -18.21 35.20
C ARG A 672 5.76 -19.18 34.69
N TYR A 673 7.01 -18.98 35.13
CA TYR A 673 8.14 -19.86 34.83
C TYR A 673 8.58 -20.67 36.06
N ASP A 674 8.53 -20.06 37.25
CA ASP A 674 8.73 -20.77 38.52
C ASP A 674 7.85 -20.16 39.64
N ALA A 675 8.08 -20.54 40.90
CA ALA A 675 7.31 -20.03 42.04
C ALA A 675 7.47 -18.51 42.29
N THR A 676 8.53 -17.91 41.76
CA THR A 676 8.96 -16.52 42.00
C THR A 676 9.15 -15.69 40.73
N THR A 677 9.29 -16.35 39.58
CA THR A 677 9.68 -15.71 38.31
C THR A 677 8.57 -15.87 37.27
N CYS A 678 8.24 -14.76 36.62
CA CYS A 678 7.44 -14.75 35.40
C CYS A 678 8.31 -14.31 34.21
N LEU A 679 8.12 -14.96 33.07
CA LEU A 679 8.77 -14.64 31.81
C LEU A 679 7.71 -14.38 30.73
N PRO A 680 7.97 -13.51 29.74
CA PRO A 680 7.05 -13.35 28.63
C PRO A 680 7.01 -14.59 27.74
N ILE A 681 5.90 -14.84 27.05
CA ILE A 681 5.70 -16.05 26.22
C ILE A 681 6.77 -16.17 25.12
N TRP A 682 7.18 -15.06 24.50
CA TRP A 682 8.22 -15.01 23.47
C TRP A 682 9.64 -15.32 23.98
N ARG A 683 9.81 -15.51 25.30
CA ARG A 683 11.07 -15.93 25.92
C ARG A 683 10.90 -17.11 26.86
N HIS A 684 9.72 -17.73 26.87
CA HIS A 684 9.44 -18.78 27.81
C HIS A 684 10.17 -20.07 27.39
N PRO A 685 11.08 -20.62 28.21
CA PRO A 685 11.88 -21.78 27.80
C PRO A 685 11.07 -23.08 27.74
N VAL A 686 9.92 -23.11 28.41
CA VAL A 686 9.06 -24.31 28.52
C VAL A 686 7.94 -24.31 27.48
N TYR A 687 7.38 -23.15 27.15
CA TYR A 687 6.23 -23.07 26.26
C TYR A 687 6.70 -22.91 24.82
N LYS A 688 6.20 -23.75 23.92
CA LYS A 688 6.40 -23.62 22.48
C LYS A 688 5.12 -23.14 21.84
N HIS A 689 5.23 -22.11 21.01
CA HIS A 689 4.12 -21.58 20.22
C HIS A 689 4.17 -22.13 18.80
N HIS A 690 3.02 -22.51 18.28
CA HIS A 690 2.85 -22.98 16.91
C HIS A 690 1.73 -22.16 16.26
N SER A 691 2.04 -21.42 15.19
CA SER A 691 1.00 -20.77 14.37
C SER A 691 0.22 -21.83 13.61
N LEU A 692 -1.10 -21.68 13.51
CA LEU A 692 -1.90 -22.49 12.58
C LEU A 692 -2.08 -21.80 11.23
N ILE A 693 -1.97 -20.48 11.16
CA ILE A 693 -2.08 -19.75 9.90
C ILE A 693 -0.68 -19.38 9.43
N ASP A 694 -0.38 -19.75 8.18
CA ASP A 694 0.73 -19.17 7.43
C ASP A 694 0.16 -18.06 6.54
N ARG A 695 0.39 -16.81 6.92
CA ARG A 695 -0.13 -15.64 6.20
C ARG A 695 0.48 -15.47 4.82
N SER A 696 1.59 -16.14 4.51
CA SER A 696 2.22 -16.08 3.17
C SER A 696 1.46 -16.88 2.11
N ASN A 697 0.64 -17.86 2.51
CA ASN A 697 -0.02 -18.77 1.56
C ASN A 697 -1.49 -18.45 1.27
N TYR A 698 -2.08 -17.46 1.94
CA TYR A 698 -3.51 -17.17 1.82
C TYR A 698 -3.77 -15.66 1.70
N GLY A 699 -4.02 -15.20 0.47
CA GLY A 699 -4.37 -13.79 0.15
C GLY A 699 -5.70 -13.29 0.71
N TYR A 700 -6.37 -14.02 1.60
CA TYR A 700 -7.73 -13.74 2.06
C TYR A 700 -7.90 -13.55 3.58
N CYS A 701 -6.83 -13.48 4.37
CA CYS A 701 -6.95 -13.15 5.80
C CYS A 701 -7.12 -11.63 6.03
N GLN A 702 -8.29 -11.13 5.63
CA GLN A 702 -8.74 -9.73 5.77
C GLN A 702 -9.07 -9.42 7.23
N THR A 703 -8.09 -8.93 7.98
CA THR A 703 -8.34 -8.21 9.24
C THR A 703 -8.84 -6.79 8.93
N ASP A 704 -9.43 -6.08 9.88
CA ASP A 704 -9.84 -4.67 9.67
C ASP A 704 -8.75 -3.67 10.12
N ILE A 705 -7.71 -4.19 10.78
CA ILE A 705 -6.52 -3.44 11.17
C ILE A 705 -5.25 -4.22 10.80
N PRO A 706 -4.13 -3.53 10.54
CA PRO A 706 -2.90 -4.18 10.14
C PRO A 706 -2.43 -5.26 11.13
N ALA A 707 -1.87 -6.35 10.60
CA ALA A 707 -1.34 -7.49 11.35
C ALA A 707 -0.40 -7.09 12.51
N ASP A 708 0.43 -6.06 12.29
CA ASP A 708 1.39 -5.59 13.27
C ASP A 708 0.74 -4.91 14.49
N MET A 709 -0.49 -4.42 14.33
CA MET A 709 -1.22 -3.71 15.37
C MET A 709 -2.21 -4.62 16.11
N LEU A 710 -2.20 -5.91 15.77
CA LEU A 710 -3.11 -6.91 16.30
C LEU A 710 -2.50 -7.67 17.49
N PRO A 711 -2.99 -7.42 18.72
CA PRO A 711 -2.44 -8.09 19.88
C PRO A 711 -2.91 -9.55 19.93
N HIS A 712 -1.97 -10.42 20.31
CA HIS A 712 -2.21 -11.81 20.58
C HIS A 712 -2.39 -12.02 22.08
N GLU A 713 -3.39 -12.82 22.41
CA GLU A 713 -3.73 -13.18 23.78
C GLU A 713 -3.37 -14.64 24.03
N VAL A 714 -3.06 -14.97 25.29
CA VAL A 714 -2.63 -16.31 25.70
C VAL A 714 -3.68 -16.92 26.63
N LEU A 715 -4.16 -18.10 26.25
CA LEU A 715 -5.03 -18.93 27.07
C LEU A 715 -4.30 -20.21 27.46
N LEU A 716 -4.05 -20.41 28.75
CA LEU A 716 -3.63 -21.72 29.27
C LEU A 716 -4.79 -22.38 30.02
N TRP A 717 -5.10 -23.62 29.67
CA TRP A 717 -5.97 -24.47 30.49
C TRP A 717 -5.17 -25.34 31.47
N ALA A 718 -3.86 -25.50 31.22
CA ALA A 718 -2.92 -26.14 32.14
C ALA A 718 -1.59 -25.36 32.12
N GLU A 719 -1.04 -24.98 33.29
CA GLU A 719 0.31 -24.36 33.33
C GLU A 719 1.39 -25.43 33.13
N VAL A 720 1.17 -26.60 33.72
CA VAL A 720 2.02 -27.79 33.56
C VAL A 720 1.16 -28.99 33.15
N PRO A 721 1.73 -29.99 32.47
CA PRO A 721 0.99 -31.19 32.04
C PRO A 721 0.21 -31.89 33.16
N GLU A 722 0.68 -31.86 34.40
CA GLU A 722 -0.01 -32.46 35.55
C GLU A 722 -1.32 -31.75 35.89
N MET A 723 -1.42 -30.44 35.62
CA MET A 723 -2.64 -29.66 35.86
C MET A 723 -3.76 -30.00 34.88
N TYR A 724 -3.51 -30.84 33.88
CA TYR A 724 -4.56 -31.33 33.00
C TYR A 724 -5.65 -32.09 33.77
N GLU A 725 -5.32 -32.70 34.91
CA GLU A 725 -6.30 -33.40 35.75
C GLU A 725 -7.43 -32.49 36.28
N HIS A 726 -7.21 -31.18 36.24
CA HIS A 726 -8.15 -30.15 36.69
C HIS A 726 -8.98 -29.54 35.56
N VAL A 727 -8.69 -29.86 34.30
CA VAL A 727 -9.42 -29.33 33.15
C VAL A 727 -10.77 -30.05 33.05
N THR A 728 -11.85 -29.30 33.23
CA THR A 728 -13.24 -29.81 33.25
C THR A 728 -14.02 -29.47 31.98
N SER A 729 -13.71 -28.34 31.36
CA SER A 729 -14.26 -27.95 30.06
C SER A 729 -13.40 -26.90 29.38
N ILE A 730 -13.65 -26.67 28.10
CA ILE A 730 -13.25 -25.46 27.38
C ILE A 730 -14.51 -24.93 26.71
N ASN A 731 -14.73 -23.64 26.85
CA ASN A 731 -15.92 -22.97 26.39
C ASN A 731 -15.57 -21.95 25.31
N CYS A 732 -16.34 -21.93 24.25
CA CYS A 732 -16.26 -20.92 23.20
C CYS A 732 -17.47 -19.99 23.31
N LEU A 733 -17.22 -18.68 23.37
CA LEU A 733 -18.27 -17.69 23.19
C LEU A 733 -18.43 -17.43 21.69
N GLN A 734 -19.61 -17.68 21.15
CA GLN A 734 -19.94 -17.38 19.76
C GLN A 734 -21.31 -16.74 19.62
N VAL A 735 -21.45 -15.83 18.66
CA VAL A 735 -22.73 -15.18 18.33
C VAL A 735 -23.09 -15.51 16.88
N ILE A 736 -24.39 -15.67 16.62
CA ILE A 736 -24.88 -15.84 15.26
C ILE A 736 -25.02 -14.44 14.65
N GLU A 737 -24.35 -14.20 13.53
CA GLU A 737 -24.37 -12.92 12.83
C GLU A 737 -25.42 -12.85 11.73
N GLY A 738 -25.90 -14.01 11.27
CA GLY A 738 -26.80 -14.11 10.14
C GLY A 738 -26.96 -15.56 9.69
N THR A 739 -27.64 -15.72 8.56
CA THR A 739 -27.79 -16.99 7.86
C THR A 739 -27.27 -16.82 6.43
N THR A 740 -26.51 -17.79 5.96
CA THR A 740 -26.07 -17.86 4.56
C THR A 740 -26.80 -19.02 3.89
N THR A 741 -27.25 -18.80 2.66
CA THR A 741 -27.90 -19.82 1.83
C THR A 741 -27.12 -19.96 0.54
N ASP A 742 -26.61 -21.15 0.27
CA ASP A 742 -26.17 -21.54 -1.08
C ASP A 742 -27.35 -22.11 -1.87
N CYS A 743 -27.13 -22.53 -3.12
CA CYS A 743 -28.18 -23.07 -3.99
C CYS A 743 -28.90 -24.33 -3.43
N THR A 744 -28.38 -24.95 -2.37
CA THR A 744 -28.88 -26.22 -1.80
C THR A 744 -29.04 -26.24 -0.27
N ASN A 745 -28.34 -25.38 0.47
CA ASN A 745 -28.23 -25.44 1.93
C ASN A 745 -28.29 -24.04 2.56
N THR A 746 -28.94 -23.94 3.72
CA THR A 746 -28.90 -22.76 4.58
C THR A 746 -28.20 -23.11 5.89
N TRP A 747 -27.33 -22.24 6.38
CA TRP A 747 -26.67 -22.40 7.68
C TRP A 747 -26.45 -21.07 8.39
N ASP A 748 -26.28 -21.15 9.72
CA ASP A 748 -25.98 -20.00 10.56
C ASP A 748 -24.51 -19.59 10.44
N THR A 749 -24.25 -18.31 10.23
CA THR A 749 -22.89 -17.76 10.28
C THR A 749 -22.56 -17.37 11.72
N ALA A 750 -21.78 -18.22 12.41
CA ALA A 750 -21.36 -17.98 13.78
C ALA A 750 -19.96 -17.37 13.85
N ALA A 751 -19.82 -16.29 14.61
CA ALA A 751 -18.55 -15.64 14.89
C ALA A 751 -17.99 -16.09 16.25
N ILE A 752 -16.69 -16.43 16.30
CA ILE A 752 -15.97 -16.77 17.54
C ILE A 752 -15.46 -15.49 18.20
N LEU A 753 -15.87 -15.22 19.44
CA LEU A 753 -15.56 -13.98 20.19
C LEU A 753 -14.55 -14.17 21.31
N GLY A 754 -14.32 -15.42 21.73
CA GLY A 754 -13.42 -15.71 22.84
C GLY A 754 -13.51 -17.13 23.36
N PHE A 755 -12.54 -17.48 24.20
CA PHE A 755 -12.40 -18.81 24.79
C PHE A 755 -12.16 -18.73 26.30
N ILE A 756 -12.71 -19.69 27.04
CA ILE A 756 -12.58 -19.79 28.49
C ILE A 756 -12.36 -21.26 28.89
N PRO A 757 -11.36 -21.58 29.71
CA PRO A 757 -11.32 -22.86 30.39
C PRO A 757 -12.48 -22.97 31.40
N GLY A 758 -12.89 -24.20 31.68
CA GLY A 758 -13.79 -24.53 32.78
C GLY A 758 -13.19 -24.14 34.14
N LYS A 759 -14.00 -24.15 35.20
CA LYS A 759 -13.53 -23.79 36.55
C LYS A 759 -12.40 -24.74 36.99
N GLY A 760 -11.19 -24.20 37.15
CA GLY A 760 -10.07 -24.85 37.83
C GLY A 760 -10.06 -24.58 39.34
N PRO A 761 -9.19 -25.26 40.11
CA PRO A 761 -9.13 -25.16 41.58
C PRO A 761 -8.64 -23.79 42.12
N HIS A 762 -8.16 -22.88 41.26
CA HIS A 762 -7.47 -21.64 41.67
C HIS A 762 -8.19 -20.32 41.34
N GLY A 763 -9.47 -20.34 40.93
CA GLY A 763 -10.28 -19.12 40.75
C GLY A 763 -10.92 -18.99 39.36
N THR A 764 -11.36 -17.77 39.01
CA THR A 764 -11.89 -17.48 37.66
C THR A 764 -10.76 -17.62 36.63
N PRO A 765 -10.87 -18.56 35.68
CA PRO A 765 -9.82 -18.76 34.69
C PRO A 765 -9.62 -17.53 33.81
N ASN A 766 -8.35 -17.29 33.45
CA ASN A 766 -7.99 -16.36 32.37
C ASN A 766 -8.74 -16.76 31.11
N HIS A 767 -9.13 -15.77 30.31
CA HIS A 767 -9.85 -15.95 29.05
C HIS A 767 -9.13 -15.18 27.96
N ILE A 768 -9.51 -15.44 26.72
CA ILE A 768 -9.07 -14.63 25.57
C ILE A 768 -10.29 -14.12 24.80
N GLY A 769 -10.17 -12.93 24.22
CA GLY A 769 -11.24 -12.24 23.50
C GLY A 769 -12.19 -11.45 24.40
N THR A 770 -13.21 -10.83 23.82
CA THR A 770 -14.05 -9.80 24.49
C THR A 770 -14.97 -10.36 25.57
N MET A 771 -15.28 -11.66 25.53
CA MET A 771 -16.16 -12.41 26.44
C MET A 771 -17.59 -11.86 26.69
N GLY A 772 -17.95 -10.81 25.95
CA GLY A 772 -19.19 -10.08 26.10
C GLY A 772 -19.34 -9.31 27.43
N PRO A 773 -20.45 -8.58 27.60
CA PRO A 773 -21.52 -8.49 26.62
C PRO A 773 -21.12 -7.69 25.37
N VAL A 774 -21.58 -8.12 24.20
CA VAL A 774 -21.46 -7.36 22.95
C VAL A 774 -22.86 -6.96 22.43
N PRO A 775 -22.99 -5.86 21.69
CA PRO A 775 -24.29 -5.39 21.17
C PRO A 775 -25.15 -6.44 20.47
N SER A 776 -24.57 -7.31 19.63
CA SER A 776 -25.27 -8.40 18.93
C SER A 776 -25.89 -9.47 19.83
N GLN A 777 -25.53 -9.51 21.13
CA GLN A 777 -26.22 -10.37 22.10
C GLN A 777 -27.56 -9.77 22.57
N HIS A 778 -27.83 -8.50 22.23
CA HIS A 778 -29.09 -7.86 22.51
C HIS A 778 -30.16 -8.32 21.52
N PRO A 779 -31.34 -8.79 21.98
CA PRO A 779 -32.39 -9.28 21.09
C PRO A 779 -32.90 -8.24 20.07
N ASN A 780 -32.78 -6.96 20.40
CA ASN A 780 -33.19 -5.86 19.51
C ASN A 780 -32.04 -5.27 18.69
N TRP A 781 -30.86 -5.90 18.67
CA TRP A 781 -29.69 -5.36 17.96
C TRP A 781 -30.03 -4.90 16.55
N ASP A 782 -30.64 -5.75 15.73
CA ASP A 782 -30.98 -5.47 14.32
C ASP A 782 -32.02 -4.35 14.16
N ASN A 783 -32.79 -4.06 15.20
CA ASN A 783 -33.89 -3.09 15.18
C ASN A 783 -33.52 -1.73 15.80
N MET A 784 -32.31 -1.58 16.34
CA MET A 784 -31.88 -0.31 16.94
C MET A 784 -31.82 0.80 15.89
N LYS A 785 -32.34 1.98 16.22
CA LYS A 785 -32.43 3.11 15.30
C LYS A 785 -31.12 3.87 15.20
N ASP A 786 -30.42 4.05 16.32
CA ASP A 786 -29.15 4.76 16.38
C ASP A 786 -28.25 4.32 17.56
N TYR A 787 -27.01 4.81 17.58
CA TYR A 787 -26.06 4.54 18.68
C TYR A 787 -26.48 5.17 20.02
N LYS A 788 -27.36 6.19 20.01
CA LYS A 788 -27.86 6.86 21.22
C LYS A 788 -28.90 5.98 21.93
N GLU A 789 -29.71 5.25 21.18
CA GLU A 789 -30.60 4.21 21.67
C GLU A 789 -29.79 3.06 22.26
N LEU A 790 -28.73 2.62 21.58
CA LEU A 790 -27.79 1.63 22.12
C LEU A 790 -27.17 2.09 23.45
N SER A 791 -26.64 3.31 23.52
CA SER A 791 -26.06 3.83 24.77
C SER A 791 -27.11 4.02 25.88
N LYS A 792 -28.34 4.40 25.56
CA LYS A 792 -29.44 4.44 26.54
C LYS A 792 -29.82 3.03 27.02
N GLU A 793 -29.96 2.07 26.13
CA GLU A 793 -30.32 0.69 26.45
C GLU A 793 -29.18 -0.03 27.19
N LEU A 794 -27.95 0.00 26.66
CA LEU A 794 -26.75 -0.65 27.22
C LEU A 794 -26.24 0.02 28.49
N TYR A 795 -26.07 1.35 28.46
CA TYR A 795 -25.38 2.09 29.51
C TYR A 795 -26.31 2.58 30.63
N LEU A 796 -27.54 2.98 30.31
CA LEU A 796 -28.51 3.48 31.30
C LEU A 796 -29.45 2.38 31.84
N ASN A 797 -29.78 1.34 31.05
CA ASN A 797 -30.79 0.33 31.43
C ASN A 797 -30.28 -1.12 31.63
N SER A 798 -29.13 -1.55 31.08
CA SER A 798 -28.87 -3.01 30.90
C SER A 798 -27.50 -3.58 31.25
N LEU A 799 -26.62 -2.87 31.97
CA LEU A 799 -25.55 -3.53 32.76
C LEU A 799 -26.10 -4.52 33.83
N THR A 800 -27.42 -4.65 33.95
CA THR A 800 -28.10 -5.68 34.75
C THR A 800 -28.69 -6.85 33.94
N LYS A 801 -28.89 -6.73 32.61
CA LYS A 801 -29.57 -7.76 31.78
C LYS A 801 -28.63 -8.58 30.89
N LEU A 802 -27.65 -7.95 30.24
CA LEU A 802 -26.65 -8.69 29.47
C LEU A 802 -25.48 -9.08 30.39
N LYS A 803 -25.23 -10.38 30.50
CA LYS A 803 -24.18 -10.91 31.37
C LYS A 803 -22.96 -11.26 30.51
N PRO A 804 -21.74 -10.85 30.91
CA PRO A 804 -20.54 -11.49 30.40
C PRO A 804 -20.69 -13.01 30.53
N ARG A 805 -20.29 -13.77 29.51
CA ARG A 805 -20.38 -15.24 29.52
C ARG A 805 -21.83 -15.75 29.63
N ASP A 806 -22.78 -15.08 29.00
CA ASP A 806 -24.18 -15.54 28.94
C ASP A 806 -24.24 -16.97 28.36
N PRO A 807 -24.80 -17.95 29.09
CA PRO A 807 -24.86 -19.35 28.66
C PRO A 807 -25.54 -19.57 27.29
N ARG A 808 -26.41 -18.65 26.84
CA ARG A 808 -27.08 -18.75 25.53
C ARG A 808 -26.10 -18.71 24.35
N PHE A 809 -24.96 -18.05 24.54
CA PHE A 809 -23.93 -17.86 23.51
C PHE A 809 -22.67 -18.71 23.79
N LEU A 810 -22.68 -19.50 24.86
CA LEU A 810 -21.54 -20.29 25.29
C LEU A 810 -21.70 -21.74 24.81
N LYS A 811 -20.75 -22.21 24.01
CA LYS A 811 -20.64 -23.62 23.59
C LYS A 811 -19.60 -24.30 24.47
N GLU A 812 -20.06 -25.22 25.32
CA GLU A 812 -19.21 -25.96 26.25
C GLU A 812 -18.71 -27.27 25.62
N PHE A 813 -17.39 -27.49 25.68
CA PHE A 813 -16.77 -28.78 25.43
C PHE A 813 -16.24 -29.35 26.75
N THR A 814 -16.94 -30.32 27.31
CA THR A 814 -16.52 -30.99 28.54
C THR A 814 -15.28 -31.83 28.31
N ILE A 815 -14.37 -31.86 29.28
CA ILE A 815 -13.11 -32.62 29.25
C ILE A 815 -12.99 -33.38 30.56
N ASP A 816 -12.76 -34.69 30.49
CA ASP A 816 -12.51 -35.52 31.67
C ASP A 816 -11.02 -35.53 32.02
N GLY A 817 -10.49 -34.36 32.39
CA GLY A 817 -9.08 -34.19 32.74
C GLY A 817 -8.65 -35.16 33.84
N LYS A 818 -9.49 -35.33 34.88
CA LYS A 818 -9.26 -36.26 35.99
C LYS A 818 -9.15 -37.72 35.54
N GLY A 819 -9.87 -38.10 34.48
CA GLY A 819 -9.76 -39.40 33.84
C GLY A 819 -8.61 -39.52 32.83
N GLY A 820 -7.72 -38.53 32.73
CA GLY A 820 -6.59 -38.51 31.81
C GLY A 820 -6.96 -38.16 30.37
N GLU A 821 -8.12 -37.53 30.15
CA GLU A 821 -8.45 -37.01 28.84
C GLU A 821 -7.68 -35.73 28.55
N VAL A 822 -7.00 -35.69 27.41
CA VAL A 822 -6.21 -34.55 26.96
C VAL A 822 -6.50 -34.19 25.52
N ILE A 823 -6.39 -32.90 25.19
CA ILE A 823 -6.44 -32.40 23.81
C ILE A 823 -5.15 -32.79 23.11
N THR A 824 -5.30 -33.52 22.01
CA THR A 824 -4.20 -34.00 21.18
C THR A 824 -4.09 -33.22 19.88
N GLU A 825 -5.17 -32.57 19.43
CA GLU A 825 -5.16 -31.84 18.17
C GLU A 825 -6.00 -30.57 18.24
N VAL A 826 -5.53 -29.54 17.54
CA VAL A 826 -6.25 -28.30 17.28
C VAL A 826 -6.26 -28.08 15.78
N HIS A 827 -7.46 -27.85 15.25
CA HIS A 827 -7.72 -27.64 13.84
C HIS A 827 -8.34 -26.25 13.68
N LEU A 828 -7.90 -25.50 12.69
CA LEU A 828 -8.46 -24.20 12.30
C LEU A 828 -8.71 -24.20 10.79
N SER A 829 -9.86 -23.72 10.33
CA SER A 829 -10.05 -23.52 8.90
C SER A 829 -9.14 -22.43 8.37
N ASN A 830 -8.74 -22.54 7.11
CA ASN A 830 -7.88 -21.55 6.46
C ASN A 830 -8.49 -20.14 6.41
N ASP A 831 -9.82 -20.03 6.42
CA ASP A 831 -10.57 -18.78 6.46
C ASP A 831 -10.88 -18.28 7.89
N VAL A 832 -10.43 -19.02 8.91
CA VAL A 832 -10.56 -18.69 10.35
C VAL A 832 -12.01 -18.61 10.83
N ARG A 833 -12.95 -19.20 10.10
CA ARG A 833 -14.39 -19.16 10.46
C ARG A 833 -14.81 -20.27 11.40
N ASN A 834 -14.04 -21.35 11.49
CA ASN A 834 -14.33 -22.45 12.39
C ASN A 834 -13.07 -23.10 12.95
N MET A 835 -13.24 -23.77 14.08
CA MET A 835 -12.16 -24.39 14.85
C MET A 835 -12.65 -25.70 15.44
N ARG A 836 -11.78 -26.71 15.46
CA ARG A 836 -12.06 -28.01 16.08
C ARG A 836 -10.98 -28.42 17.06
N LEU A 837 -11.39 -28.95 18.21
CA LEU A 837 -10.53 -29.63 19.17
C LEU A 837 -10.74 -31.14 19.10
N VAL A 838 -9.68 -31.93 19.24
CA VAL A 838 -9.74 -33.40 19.32
C VAL A 838 -8.98 -33.89 20.54
N THR A 839 -9.54 -34.87 21.25
CA THR A 839 -8.93 -35.48 22.44
C THR A 839 -8.33 -36.86 22.16
N ASN A 840 -7.47 -37.32 23.07
CA ASN A 840 -6.90 -38.68 23.06
C ASN A 840 -7.96 -39.80 23.15
N ARG A 841 -9.21 -39.47 23.48
CA ARG A 841 -10.35 -40.41 23.49
C ARG A 841 -11.15 -40.39 22.18
N GLY A 842 -10.67 -39.67 21.16
CA GLY A 842 -11.35 -39.53 19.87
C GLY A 842 -12.59 -38.65 19.93
N ARG A 843 -12.83 -37.92 21.02
CA ARG A 843 -13.91 -36.92 21.08
C ARG A 843 -13.46 -35.64 20.39
N SER A 844 -14.39 -34.97 19.73
CA SER A 844 -14.13 -33.67 19.11
C SER A 844 -15.26 -32.68 19.36
N CYS A 845 -14.92 -31.40 19.33
CA CYS A 845 -15.88 -30.30 19.35
C CYS A 845 -15.54 -29.33 18.23
N LEU A 846 -16.56 -28.83 17.54
CA LEU A 846 -16.49 -27.83 16.49
C LEU A 846 -17.14 -26.54 17.00
N TRP A 847 -16.51 -25.40 16.73
CA TRP A 847 -17.03 -24.06 17.00
C TRP A 847 -16.91 -23.19 15.75
N GLY A 848 -17.73 -22.13 15.68
CA GLY A 848 -17.80 -21.25 14.51
C GLY A 848 -18.84 -21.71 13.48
N GLU A 849 -18.62 -21.36 12.21
CA GLU A 849 -19.54 -21.60 11.10
C GLU A 849 -19.63 -23.09 10.73
N GLU A 850 -20.83 -23.68 10.90
CA GLU A 850 -21.12 -25.08 10.55
C GLU A 850 -21.76 -25.16 9.16
N ARG A 851 -20.92 -25.16 8.12
CA ARG A 851 -21.38 -25.26 6.74
C ARG A 851 -21.74 -26.71 6.35
N PRO A 852 -22.95 -26.98 5.85
CA PRO A 852 -23.29 -28.25 5.23
C PRO A 852 -22.40 -28.46 3.99
N ASN A 853 -21.73 -29.61 3.91
CA ASN A 853 -20.91 -30.02 2.74
C ASN A 853 -19.58 -29.25 2.50
N PHE A 854 -19.09 -28.47 3.45
CA PHE A 854 -17.84 -27.70 3.33
C PHE A 854 -16.65 -28.40 3.99
N PRO A 855 -15.46 -28.32 3.36
CA PRO A 855 -14.97 -29.21 2.32
C PRO A 855 -14.11 -30.33 2.94
N SER A 856 -13.42 -31.09 2.08
CA SER A 856 -12.51 -32.18 2.44
C SER A 856 -11.52 -31.81 3.56
N GLN A 857 -10.91 -32.83 4.19
CA GLN A 857 -9.87 -32.66 5.23
C GLN A 857 -8.70 -31.73 4.84
N ASP A 858 -8.57 -31.35 3.56
CA ASP A 858 -7.45 -30.62 2.98
C ASP A 858 -7.48 -29.09 3.23
N GLN A 859 -8.55 -28.52 3.80
CA GLN A 859 -8.64 -27.06 4.09
C GLN A 859 -8.45 -26.69 5.57
N TRP A 860 -7.87 -27.59 6.36
CA TRP A 860 -7.62 -27.37 7.78
C TRP A 860 -6.13 -27.25 8.07
N SER A 861 -5.77 -26.18 8.77
CA SER A 861 -4.49 -26.12 9.47
C SER A 861 -4.59 -26.89 10.78
N VAL A 862 -3.79 -27.94 10.91
CA VAL A 862 -3.85 -28.86 12.04
C VAL A 862 -2.53 -28.93 12.79
N LYS A 863 -2.56 -28.64 14.09
CA LYS A 863 -1.46 -28.97 15.01
C LYS A 863 -1.83 -30.21 15.81
N ARG A 864 -1.07 -31.29 15.60
CA ARG A 864 -1.11 -32.50 16.42
C ARG A 864 0.03 -32.49 17.44
N ALA A 865 -0.25 -32.90 18.67
CA ALA A 865 0.74 -33.12 19.70
C ALA A 865 1.71 -34.22 19.24
N GLN A 866 3.01 -33.93 19.23
CA GLN A 866 4.04 -34.92 18.91
C GLN A 866 4.34 -35.82 20.12
N PRO A 867 4.97 -36.99 19.93
CA PRO A 867 5.46 -37.78 21.06
C PRO A 867 6.34 -36.94 21.99
N GLY A 868 5.99 -36.89 23.28
CA GLY A 868 6.71 -36.05 24.25
C GLY A 868 6.29 -34.57 24.25
N GLU A 869 5.09 -34.26 23.74
CA GLU A 869 4.51 -32.92 23.73
C GLU A 869 3.05 -32.99 24.20
N VAL A 870 2.62 -32.01 24.99
CA VAL A 870 1.23 -31.86 25.46
C VAL A 870 0.72 -30.48 25.06
N ILE A 871 -0.50 -30.41 24.53
CA ILE A 871 -1.16 -29.14 24.23
C ILE A 871 -1.77 -28.57 25.52
N VAL A 872 -1.23 -27.45 25.97
CA VAL A 872 -1.56 -26.84 27.27
C VAL A 872 -2.37 -25.55 27.14
N GLY A 873 -2.51 -25.03 25.93
CA GLY A 873 -3.26 -23.81 25.68
C GLY A 873 -3.33 -23.38 24.22
N LEU A 874 -3.89 -22.19 24.02
CA LEU A 874 -4.05 -21.52 22.73
C LEU A 874 -3.53 -20.09 22.82
N THR A 875 -3.20 -19.53 21.67
CA THR A 875 -3.13 -18.09 21.46
C THR A 875 -4.23 -17.67 20.51
N GLY A 876 -4.94 -16.58 20.79
CA GLY A 876 -5.95 -16.04 19.89
C GLY A 876 -5.67 -14.59 19.55
N CYS A 877 -6.05 -14.19 18.35
CA CYS A 877 -6.08 -12.81 17.92
C CYS A 877 -7.47 -12.46 17.38
N PHE A 878 -8.00 -11.30 17.79
CA PHE A 878 -9.34 -10.86 17.43
C PHE A 878 -9.29 -9.54 16.66
N GLY A 879 -9.16 -9.65 15.33
CA GLY A 879 -8.83 -8.52 14.46
C GLY A 879 -9.78 -8.24 13.31
N LYS A 880 -10.89 -8.99 13.21
CA LYS A 880 -11.92 -8.77 12.20
C LYS A 880 -13.20 -8.27 12.86
N LEU A 881 -13.84 -7.26 12.31
CA LEU A 881 -15.06 -6.66 12.84
C LEU A 881 -16.28 -7.50 12.44
N GLY A 882 -17.24 -7.56 13.37
CA GLY A 882 -18.42 -8.41 13.29
C GLY A 882 -19.72 -7.71 13.67
N GLY A 883 -20.83 -8.24 13.17
CA GLY A 883 -22.19 -7.81 13.46
C GLY A 883 -22.43 -6.34 13.12
N TRP A 884 -22.19 -5.92 11.87
CA TRP A 884 -22.52 -4.57 11.42
C TRP A 884 -24.02 -4.32 11.48
N ASN A 885 -24.43 -3.23 12.13
CA ASN A 885 -25.80 -2.74 12.05
C ASN A 885 -25.86 -1.47 11.19
N ARG A 886 -26.64 -1.51 10.11
CA ARG A 886 -26.77 -0.38 9.15
C ARG A 886 -27.41 0.87 9.75
N LYS A 887 -28.38 0.71 10.65
CA LYS A 887 -29.09 1.82 11.30
C LYS A 887 -28.24 2.48 12.38
N ALA A 888 -27.62 1.68 13.24
CA ALA A 888 -26.70 2.15 14.27
C ALA A 888 -25.33 2.57 13.73
N ARG A 889 -25.01 2.21 12.47
CA ARG A 889 -23.74 2.50 11.77
C ARG A 889 -22.50 2.07 12.58
N MET A 890 -22.56 0.87 13.16
CA MET A 890 -21.46 0.35 13.95
C MET A 890 -21.39 -1.18 13.95
N HIS A 891 -20.19 -1.70 14.19
CA HIS A 891 -19.94 -3.11 14.46
C HIS A 891 -20.22 -3.44 15.91
N SER A 892 -20.62 -4.68 16.16
CA SER A 892 -20.87 -5.20 17.49
C SER A 892 -19.59 -5.69 18.18
N HIS A 893 -18.67 -6.35 17.48
CA HIS A 893 -17.63 -7.13 18.16
C HIS A 893 -16.40 -7.38 17.27
N TRP A 894 -15.33 -7.86 17.91
CA TRP A 894 -14.17 -8.43 17.25
C TRP A 894 -14.32 -9.96 17.15
N LYS A 895 -14.00 -10.50 15.96
CA LYS A 895 -13.98 -11.92 15.60
C LYS A 895 -12.57 -12.45 15.65
N LEU A 896 -12.44 -13.75 15.91
CA LEU A 896 -11.20 -14.48 15.73
C LEU A 896 -10.65 -14.28 14.31
N SER A 897 -9.39 -13.91 14.20
CA SER A 897 -8.67 -13.70 12.94
C SER A 897 -7.33 -14.42 12.88
N ASP A 898 -6.82 -14.92 14.00
CA ASP A 898 -5.62 -15.76 14.07
C ASP A 898 -5.73 -16.69 15.28
N LEU A 899 -5.19 -17.91 15.15
CA LEU A 899 -5.10 -18.88 16.23
C LEU A 899 -3.75 -19.58 16.20
N GLY A 900 -3.17 -19.75 17.37
CA GLY A 900 -1.98 -20.56 17.58
C GLY A 900 -2.16 -21.52 18.75
N VAL A 901 -1.25 -22.46 18.87
CA VAL A 901 -1.29 -23.55 19.86
C VAL A 901 -0.06 -23.45 20.74
N ILE A 902 -0.28 -23.60 22.06
CA ILE A 902 0.80 -23.62 23.04
C ILE A 902 1.00 -25.06 23.51
N THR A 903 2.25 -25.51 23.42
CA THR A 903 2.64 -26.84 23.86
C THR A 903 3.77 -26.81 24.87
N CYS A 904 3.87 -27.89 25.63
CA CYS A 904 4.84 -28.09 26.70
C CYS A 904 5.33 -29.54 26.71
N ALA A 905 6.55 -29.79 27.19
CA ALA A 905 7.05 -31.15 27.37
C ALA A 905 6.45 -31.79 28.65
N PRO A 906 6.14 -33.10 28.66
CA PRO A 906 5.59 -33.81 29.82
C PRO A 906 6.42 -33.65 31.10
N ASP A 907 7.75 -33.61 30.98
CA ASP A 907 8.67 -33.54 32.12
C ASP A 907 9.03 -32.10 32.51
N ALA A 908 8.40 -31.09 31.89
CA ALA A 908 8.69 -29.70 32.19
C ALA A 908 8.14 -29.33 33.56
N ARG A 909 9.04 -29.19 34.54
CA ARG A 909 8.71 -28.70 35.87
C ARG A 909 8.84 -27.18 35.90
N ILE A 910 7.73 -26.51 36.19
CA ILE A 910 7.63 -25.07 36.51
C ILE A 910 7.78 -24.92 38.03
#